data_AF-A0A7Y6X9Y8-F1
#
_entry.id   AF-A0A7Y6X9Y8-F1
#
_cell.length_a   1.000
_cell.length_b   1.000
_cell.length_c   1.000
_cell.angle_alpha   90.00
_cell.angle_beta   90.00
_cell.angle_gamma   90.00
#
_symmetry.space_group_name_H-M   'P 1'
#
loop_
_entity.id
_entity.type
_entity.pdbx_description
1 polymer ?
#
loop_
_entity_poly.entity_id
_entity_poly.type
_entity_poly.pdbx_seq_one_letter_code
_entity_poly.pdbx_strand_id
1 'polypeptide(L)'
;MSESWEQRARREAREMEAAIQSAFARRQSDLELRAELESLAQRPRFRSFPWLWGPALNARDRVLFRPLILSWLMPANVTTSGKLFDPWKSEYTAALETWLNDADRADDVAVFRKLYSWKLQGLGKKQEPVWREDVARRFRGAKMRSARHLELSKVEQLHLRLDEATALALDAVDPEAARPFIRQHLPFPGTTWSRPKKPMPMWSTYRERLFARGDMEQAWTVYRRLVSDEAWREDALALTQSIQEPEALVRALDEHHPEFAPTVAAHVFVELVERRGRDVVPYVLEHLRSVFPRWAGLGSINGAKNAKALPELLELCRVRGWEDVWSAALRTSATEETFDTEVRKLVKDADRDEQVARRRLLQVAGAGAEWNLPGLGFARVLPLTDATAVAMYERFPELVRGPFRMHVASGWHAAYPELVARVLERRDEELLDFIASRAATQPVPEHGANKRQKEWTRVLEALATHYEELPKEGGVFARRAANALGAVPAFSIWDFDGLLSRNRLARLFFQRSDDFYLADPLAVRDLLEAPQIHVQALAFRLLGRDSARASALAILNLDLLQATLLRPLHRRTRLAAFGALANAALNHEDTARVLLPRMREAFALPDKRYPKEALVELLAKVLTRWPELRGPSEVPRVFSATTKEAAP
;
A
#
# COMPACT_ATOMS: atom_id res chain seq x y z
N MET A 1 -3.74 -28.09 -32.68
CA MET A 1 -2.72 -27.02 -32.77
C MET A 1 -3.33 -25.75 -32.20
N SER A 2 -2.75 -25.19 -31.13
CA SER A 2 -3.26 -23.97 -30.49
C SER A 2 -2.94 -22.74 -31.34
N GLU A 3 -3.93 -21.87 -31.56
CA GLU A 3 -3.76 -20.58 -32.25
C GLU A 3 -2.64 -19.76 -31.59
N SER A 4 -1.74 -19.18 -32.40
CA SER A 4 -0.69 -18.32 -31.86
C SER A 4 -1.29 -17.01 -31.35
N TRP A 5 -0.63 -16.37 -30.38
CA TRP A 5 -1.08 -15.09 -29.82
C TRP A 5 -1.21 -14.00 -30.91
N GLU A 6 -0.35 -14.03 -31.94
CA GLU A 6 -0.40 -13.10 -33.08
C GLU A 6 -1.61 -13.35 -33.96
N GLN A 7 -1.90 -14.62 -34.27
CA GLN A 7 -3.07 -15.01 -35.07
C GLN A 7 -4.36 -14.59 -34.38
N ARG A 8 -4.46 -14.85 -33.07
CA ARG A 8 -5.58 -14.42 -32.23
C ARG A 8 -5.75 -12.90 -32.23
N ALA A 9 -4.67 -12.15 -32.04
CA ALA A 9 -4.70 -10.69 -32.04
C ALA A 9 -5.20 -10.10 -33.37
N ARG A 10 -4.79 -10.68 -34.51
CA ARG A 10 -5.24 -10.24 -35.85
C ARG A 10 -6.69 -10.61 -36.13
N ARG A 11 -7.18 -11.75 -35.62
CA ARG A 11 -8.60 -12.11 -35.70
C ARG A 11 -9.44 -11.13 -34.88
N GLU A 12 -9.09 -10.92 -33.61
CA GLU A 12 -9.81 -10.01 -32.71
C GLU A 12 -9.86 -8.57 -33.24
N ALA A 13 -8.79 -8.08 -33.88
CA ALA A 13 -8.77 -6.76 -34.50
C ALA A 13 -9.78 -6.64 -35.66
N ARG A 14 -9.82 -7.61 -36.58
CA ARG A 14 -10.77 -7.63 -37.72
C ARG A 14 -12.22 -7.75 -37.26
N GLU A 15 -12.48 -8.64 -36.30
CA GLU A 15 -13.82 -8.81 -35.74
C GLU A 15 -14.33 -7.55 -35.04
N MET A 16 -13.45 -6.85 -34.31
CA MET A 16 -13.82 -5.63 -33.60
C MET A 16 -14.14 -4.48 -34.57
N GLU A 17 -13.30 -4.27 -35.58
CA GLU A 17 -13.55 -3.27 -36.62
C GLU A 17 -14.89 -3.53 -37.34
N ALA A 18 -15.11 -4.76 -37.80
CA ALA A 18 -16.35 -5.15 -38.47
C ALA A 18 -17.57 -4.95 -37.55
N ALA A 19 -17.45 -5.26 -36.26
CA ALA A 19 -18.51 -5.02 -35.28
C ALA A 19 -18.81 -3.52 -35.11
N ILE A 20 -17.79 -2.67 -35.03
CA ILE A 20 -17.96 -1.22 -34.94
C ILE A 20 -18.63 -0.69 -36.22
N GLN A 21 -18.14 -1.05 -37.40
CA GLN A 21 -18.74 -0.63 -38.67
C GLN A 21 -20.19 -1.12 -38.82
N SER A 22 -20.48 -2.35 -38.39
CA SER A 22 -21.85 -2.89 -38.39
C SER A 22 -22.77 -2.09 -37.48
N ALA A 23 -22.31 -1.70 -36.28
CA ALA A 23 -23.09 -0.85 -35.37
C ALA A 23 -23.42 0.50 -36.01
N PHE A 24 -22.48 1.14 -36.71
CA PHE A 24 -22.73 2.40 -37.41
C PHE A 24 -23.64 2.26 -38.64
N ALA A 25 -23.60 1.12 -39.34
CA ALA A 25 -24.39 0.89 -40.54
C ALA A 25 -25.86 0.54 -40.26
N ARG A 26 -26.17 0.05 -39.06
CA ARG A 26 -27.55 -0.29 -38.67
C ARG A 26 -28.41 0.95 -38.51
N ARG A 27 -29.67 0.86 -38.95
CA ARG A 27 -30.69 1.88 -38.68
C ARG A 27 -31.17 1.72 -37.23
N GLN A 28 -30.58 2.50 -36.34
CA GLN A 28 -30.89 2.52 -34.90
C GLN A 28 -30.83 3.94 -34.34
N SER A 29 -31.50 4.15 -33.21
CA SER A 29 -31.45 5.41 -32.45
C SER A 29 -30.08 5.62 -31.81
N ASP A 30 -29.79 6.86 -31.42
CA ASP A 30 -28.49 7.20 -30.83
C ASP A 30 -28.28 6.56 -29.45
N LEU A 31 -29.37 6.31 -28.71
CA LEU A 31 -29.33 5.57 -27.44
C LEU A 31 -29.02 4.08 -27.65
N GLU A 32 -29.59 3.46 -28.68
CA GLU A 32 -29.30 2.07 -29.06
C GLU A 32 -27.86 1.93 -29.53
N LEU A 33 -27.38 2.85 -30.38
CA LEU A 33 -25.99 2.89 -30.82
C LEU A 33 -25.03 3.03 -29.63
N ARG A 34 -25.37 3.89 -28.65
CA ARG A 34 -24.56 4.04 -27.43
C ARG A 34 -24.50 2.74 -26.64
N ALA A 35 -25.63 2.09 -26.39
CA ALA A 35 -25.69 0.84 -25.64
C ALA A 35 -24.91 -0.29 -26.34
N GLU A 36 -25.02 -0.38 -27.67
CA GLU A 36 -24.25 -1.35 -28.46
C GLU A 36 -22.75 -1.10 -28.35
N LEU A 37 -22.29 0.16 -28.45
CA LEU A 37 -20.89 0.50 -28.31
C LEU A 37 -20.36 0.31 -26.87
N GLU A 38 -21.17 0.57 -25.83
CA GLU A 38 -20.82 0.27 -24.44
C GLU A 38 -20.62 -1.24 -24.22
N SER A 39 -21.43 -2.07 -24.87
CA SER A 39 -21.27 -3.54 -24.88
C SER A 39 -19.99 -3.96 -25.61
N LEU A 40 -19.73 -3.40 -26.79
CA LEU A 40 -18.49 -3.65 -27.54
C LEU A 40 -17.24 -3.21 -26.76
N ALA A 41 -17.35 -2.14 -25.96
CA ALA A 41 -16.24 -1.63 -25.16
C ALA A 41 -15.74 -2.61 -24.09
N GLN A 42 -16.58 -3.56 -23.65
CA GLN A 42 -16.17 -4.63 -22.73
C GLN A 42 -15.34 -5.73 -23.39
N ARG A 43 -15.29 -5.76 -24.73
CA ARG A 43 -14.54 -6.76 -25.49
C ARG A 43 -13.08 -6.32 -25.71
N PRO A 44 -12.14 -7.28 -25.89
CA PRO A 44 -10.77 -6.96 -26.27
C PRO A 44 -10.71 -6.08 -27.52
N ARG A 45 -9.66 -5.24 -27.62
CA ARG A 45 -9.33 -4.40 -28.80
C ARG A 45 -10.27 -3.23 -29.12
N PHE A 46 -11.42 -3.04 -28.47
CA PHE A 46 -12.27 -1.85 -28.72
C PHE A 46 -11.50 -0.52 -28.55
N ARG A 47 -10.65 -0.46 -27.51
CA ARG A 47 -9.76 0.67 -27.21
C ARG A 47 -8.73 0.98 -28.30
N SER A 48 -8.58 0.12 -29.31
CA SER A 48 -7.59 0.28 -30.37
C SER A 48 -8.10 0.97 -31.64
N PHE A 49 -9.40 1.28 -31.69
CA PHE A 49 -10.07 1.90 -32.84
C PHE A 49 -10.69 3.29 -32.56
N PRO A 50 -10.15 4.15 -31.67
CA PRO A 50 -10.76 5.46 -31.40
C PRO A 50 -10.81 6.38 -32.62
N TRP A 51 -9.92 6.17 -33.60
CA TRP A 51 -9.91 6.89 -34.88
C TRP A 51 -11.09 6.54 -35.78
N LEU A 52 -11.73 5.38 -35.57
CA LEU A 52 -12.86 4.91 -36.37
C LEU A 52 -14.19 5.40 -35.81
N TRP A 53 -14.42 5.22 -34.50
CA TRP A 53 -15.70 5.57 -33.87
C TRP A 53 -15.74 7.01 -33.34
N GLY A 54 -14.61 7.56 -32.87
CA GLY A 54 -14.58 8.83 -32.15
C GLY A 54 -15.12 10.03 -32.94
N PRO A 55 -14.55 10.35 -34.12
CA PRO A 55 -15.03 11.45 -34.95
C PRO A 55 -16.51 11.32 -35.35
N ALA A 56 -16.93 10.09 -35.69
CA ALA A 56 -18.30 9.81 -36.10
C ALA A 56 -19.32 10.06 -34.97
N LEU A 57 -19.00 9.63 -33.73
CA LEU A 57 -19.86 9.89 -32.58
C LEU A 57 -19.93 11.38 -32.24
N ASN A 58 -18.80 12.10 -32.31
CA ASN A 58 -18.77 13.52 -32.04
C ASN A 58 -19.62 14.32 -33.05
N ALA A 59 -19.52 13.98 -34.33
CA ALA A 59 -20.31 14.61 -35.39
C ALA A 59 -21.82 14.32 -35.27
N ARG A 60 -22.19 13.17 -34.68
CA ARG A 60 -23.57 12.75 -34.51
C ARG A 60 -24.25 13.41 -33.32
N ASP A 61 -23.71 13.21 -32.11
CA ASP A 61 -24.17 13.89 -30.89
C ASP A 61 -23.03 13.97 -29.86
N ARG A 62 -22.38 15.14 -29.81
CA ARG A 62 -21.26 15.39 -28.89
C ARG A 62 -21.61 15.20 -27.43
N VAL A 63 -22.86 15.44 -27.01
CA VAL A 63 -23.26 15.42 -25.59
C VAL A 63 -23.58 13.98 -25.18
N LEU A 64 -24.37 13.27 -25.99
CA LEU A 64 -24.81 11.92 -25.68
C LEU A 64 -23.66 10.93 -25.58
N PHE A 65 -22.68 11.04 -26.49
CA PHE A 65 -21.55 10.10 -26.58
C PHE A 65 -20.32 10.51 -25.77
N ARG A 66 -20.32 11.71 -25.17
CA ARG A 66 -19.20 12.21 -24.35
C ARG A 66 -18.72 11.24 -23.26
N PRO A 67 -19.60 10.58 -22.48
CA PRO A 67 -19.16 9.65 -21.43
C PRO A 67 -18.42 8.43 -21.99
N LEU A 68 -18.87 7.89 -23.12
CA LEU A 68 -18.21 6.77 -23.81
C LEU A 68 -16.82 7.21 -24.31
N ILE A 69 -16.73 8.37 -24.97
CA ILE A 69 -15.47 8.93 -25.47
C ILE A 69 -14.46 9.07 -24.32
N LEU A 70 -14.83 9.71 -23.21
CA LEU A 70 -13.89 9.95 -22.11
C LEU A 70 -13.42 8.64 -21.44
N SER A 71 -14.30 7.64 -21.38
CA SER A 71 -14.02 6.35 -20.75
C SER A 71 -13.10 5.46 -21.59
N TRP A 72 -13.19 5.55 -22.92
CA TRP A 72 -12.58 4.57 -23.83
C TRP A 72 -11.56 5.14 -24.81
N LEU A 73 -11.42 6.46 -24.91
CA LEU A 73 -10.37 7.10 -25.72
C LEU A 73 -8.99 6.84 -25.11
N MET A 74 -8.27 5.88 -25.72
CA MET A 74 -6.89 5.49 -25.41
C MET A 74 -6.10 5.29 -26.72
N PRO A 75 -4.88 5.82 -26.86
CA PRO A 75 -4.17 5.91 -28.14
C PRO A 75 -3.47 4.61 -28.62
N ALA A 76 -4.10 3.44 -28.43
CA ALA A 76 -3.53 2.14 -28.83
C ALA A 76 -3.88 1.79 -30.29
N ASN A 77 -3.41 2.57 -31.27
CA ASN A 77 -3.93 2.55 -32.64
C ASN A 77 -3.45 1.33 -33.44
N VAL A 78 -4.38 0.46 -33.85
CA VAL A 78 -4.07 -0.70 -34.71
C VAL A 78 -4.90 -0.68 -35.98
N THR A 79 -4.30 -1.15 -37.08
CA THR A 79 -4.99 -1.43 -38.35
C THR A 79 -5.78 -2.73 -38.28
N THR A 80 -6.58 -2.99 -39.32
CA THR A 80 -7.32 -4.25 -39.57
C THR A 80 -6.39 -5.48 -39.52
N SER A 81 -5.13 -5.30 -39.92
CA SER A 81 -4.08 -6.33 -39.89
C SER A 81 -3.40 -6.51 -38.51
N GLY A 82 -3.86 -5.79 -37.49
CA GLY A 82 -3.31 -5.79 -36.13
C GLY A 82 -2.00 -5.01 -35.98
N LYS A 83 -1.56 -4.28 -37.01
CA LYS A 83 -0.32 -3.47 -36.99
C LYS A 83 -0.55 -2.10 -36.38
N LEU A 84 0.39 -1.63 -35.57
CA LEU A 84 0.40 -0.25 -35.05
C LEU A 84 0.56 0.77 -36.20
N PHE A 85 -0.17 1.88 -36.13
CA PHE A 85 -0.04 2.99 -37.07
C PHE A 85 -0.39 4.34 -36.43
N ASP A 86 -0.08 5.44 -37.11
CA ASP A 86 -0.38 6.80 -36.65
C ASP A 86 -1.55 7.39 -37.46
N PRO A 87 -2.76 7.50 -36.89
CA PRO A 87 -3.94 7.97 -37.62
C PRO A 87 -3.91 9.48 -37.90
N TRP A 88 -3.05 10.24 -37.24
CA TRP A 88 -2.82 11.67 -37.52
C TRP A 88 -1.94 11.91 -38.76
N LYS A 89 -1.46 10.83 -39.40
CA LYS A 89 -0.69 10.85 -40.64
C LYS A 89 -1.28 9.93 -41.71
N SER A 90 -2.57 9.63 -41.60
CA SER A 90 -3.29 8.77 -42.53
C SER A 90 -4.52 9.47 -43.11
N GLU A 91 -5.35 8.73 -43.83
CA GLU A 91 -6.64 9.18 -44.35
C GLU A 91 -7.60 9.75 -43.27
N TYR A 92 -7.42 9.39 -41.99
CA TYR A 92 -8.27 9.86 -40.88
C TYR A 92 -7.89 11.25 -40.36
N THR A 93 -6.78 11.82 -40.83
CA THR A 93 -6.25 13.10 -40.32
C THR A 93 -7.28 14.23 -40.37
N ALA A 94 -8.01 14.37 -41.49
CA ALA A 94 -8.99 15.44 -41.64
C ALA A 94 -10.17 15.31 -40.65
N ALA A 95 -10.65 14.09 -40.41
CA ALA A 95 -11.72 13.83 -39.46
C ALA A 95 -11.26 14.08 -38.00
N LEU A 96 -10.03 13.68 -37.68
CA LEU A 96 -9.43 13.91 -36.36
C LEU A 96 -9.16 15.40 -36.08
N GLU A 97 -8.69 16.16 -37.08
CA GLU A 97 -8.51 17.61 -36.96
C GLU A 97 -9.87 18.31 -36.79
N THR A 98 -10.89 17.88 -37.52
CA THR A 98 -12.26 18.40 -37.35
C THR A 98 -12.75 18.14 -35.93
N TRP A 99 -12.60 16.91 -35.42
CA TRP A 99 -13.00 16.56 -34.06
C TRP A 99 -12.24 17.37 -32.99
N LEU A 100 -10.93 17.54 -33.14
CA LEU A 100 -10.13 18.36 -32.23
C LEU A 100 -10.60 19.82 -32.23
N ASN A 101 -10.86 20.39 -33.41
CA ASN A 101 -11.36 21.76 -33.55
C ASN A 101 -12.79 21.93 -33.02
N ASP A 102 -13.64 20.91 -33.14
CA ASP A 102 -14.99 20.91 -32.57
C ASP A 102 -14.94 20.92 -31.04
N ALA A 103 -14.09 20.09 -30.44
CA ALA A 103 -13.88 20.08 -29.00
C ALA A 103 -13.31 21.42 -28.49
N ASP A 104 -12.40 22.03 -29.27
CA ASP A 104 -11.83 23.34 -28.94
C ASP A 104 -12.90 24.45 -28.97
N ARG A 105 -13.68 24.53 -30.06
CA ARG A 105 -14.77 25.52 -30.22
C ARG A 105 -15.88 25.37 -29.19
N ALA A 106 -16.11 24.14 -28.72
CA ALA A 106 -17.13 23.84 -27.72
C ALA A 106 -16.63 24.02 -26.27
N ASP A 107 -15.37 24.41 -26.08
CA ASP A 107 -14.70 24.45 -24.77
C ASP A 107 -14.80 23.13 -23.99
N ASP A 108 -14.86 21.98 -24.68
CA ASP A 108 -14.83 20.65 -24.04
C ASP A 108 -13.39 20.27 -23.70
N VAL A 109 -12.89 20.89 -22.62
CA VAL A 109 -11.52 20.75 -22.13
C VAL A 109 -11.10 19.28 -21.99
N ALA A 110 -11.99 18.41 -21.49
CA ALA A 110 -11.63 17.02 -21.21
C ALA A 110 -11.42 16.20 -22.49
N VAL A 111 -12.28 16.38 -23.49
CA VAL A 111 -12.14 15.71 -24.80
C VAL A 111 -10.97 16.32 -25.56
N PHE A 112 -10.87 17.64 -25.62
CA PHE A 112 -9.76 18.34 -26.27
C PHE A 112 -8.42 17.87 -25.72
N ARG A 113 -8.24 17.86 -24.39
CA ARG A 113 -6.95 17.48 -23.77
C ARG A 113 -6.52 16.06 -24.15
N LYS A 114 -7.45 15.10 -24.22
CA LYS A 114 -7.16 13.72 -24.65
C LYS A 114 -6.79 13.65 -26.14
N LEU A 115 -7.53 14.33 -27.01
CA LEU A 115 -7.24 14.39 -28.44
C LEU A 115 -5.91 15.08 -28.74
N TYR A 116 -5.65 16.19 -28.06
CA TYR A 116 -4.42 16.95 -28.19
C TYR A 116 -3.21 16.14 -27.69
N SER A 117 -3.33 15.45 -26.55
CA SER A 117 -2.32 14.50 -26.06
C SER A 117 -2.01 13.41 -27.11
N TRP A 118 -3.06 12.84 -27.70
CA TRP A 118 -2.92 11.83 -28.74
C TRP A 118 -2.24 12.37 -30.02
N LYS A 119 -2.60 13.58 -30.46
CA LYS A 119 -1.95 14.26 -31.59
C LYS A 119 -0.46 14.49 -31.32
N LEU A 120 -0.13 14.97 -30.13
CA LEU A 120 1.25 15.21 -29.71
C LEU A 120 2.06 13.90 -29.71
N GLN A 121 1.52 12.79 -29.21
CA GLN A 121 2.24 11.50 -29.20
C GLN A 121 2.76 11.08 -30.58
N GLY A 122 2.04 11.39 -31.66
CA GLY A 122 2.49 11.14 -33.04
C GLY A 122 3.73 11.94 -33.47
N LEU A 123 4.11 12.99 -32.75
CA LEU A 123 5.27 13.84 -33.05
C LEU A 123 6.59 13.36 -32.42
N GLY A 124 6.55 12.37 -31.53
CA GLY A 124 7.76 11.83 -30.89
C GLY A 124 8.59 12.92 -30.19
N LYS A 125 9.85 13.08 -30.58
CA LYS A 125 10.77 14.07 -29.96
C LYS A 125 10.39 15.55 -30.22
N LYS A 126 9.50 15.82 -31.19
CA LYS A 126 9.05 17.19 -31.54
C LYS A 126 7.86 17.66 -30.68
N GLN A 127 7.39 16.84 -29.74
CA GLN A 127 6.26 17.14 -28.86
C GLN A 127 6.43 18.46 -28.09
N GLU A 128 7.50 18.57 -27.29
CA GLU A 128 7.68 19.74 -26.42
C GLU A 128 7.81 21.06 -27.19
N PRO A 129 8.62 21.17 -28.28
CA PRO A 129 8.68 22.42 -29.04
C PRO A 129 7.33 22.86 -29.62
N VAL A 130 6.58 21.93 -30.24
CA VAL A 130 5.27 22.23 -30.84
C VAL A 130 4.25 22.61 -29.77
N TRP A 131 4.28 21.91 -28.63
CA TRP A 131 3.42 22.21 -27.49
C TRP A 131 3.71 23.60 -26.90
N ARG A 132 4.98 23.96 -26.70
CA ARG A 132 5.38 25.28 -26.18
C ARG A 132 4.94 26.43 -27.08
N GLU A 133 5.11 26.26 -28.39
CA GLU A 133 4.66 27.24 -29.38
C GLU A 133 3.13 27.44 -29.30
N ASP A 134 2.37 26.35 -29.21
CA ASP A 134 0.92 26.42 -29.10
C ASP A 134 0.43 27.03 -27.78
N VAL A 135 1.05 26.67 -26.66
CA VAL A 135 0.82 27.27 -25.34
C VAL A 135 1.01 28.79 -25.40
N ALA A 136 2.16 29.26 -25.91
CA ALA A 136 2.46 30.68 -26.01
C ALA A 136 1.48 31.42 -26.95
N ARG A 137 1.15 30.81 -28.09
CA ARG A 137 0.21 31.35 -29.08
C ARG A 137 -1.19 31.52 -28.49
N ARG A 138 -1.75 30.47 -27.87
CA ARG A 138 -3.09 30.49 -27.28
C ARG A 138 -3.19 31.46 -26.11
N PHE A 139 -2.20 31.45 -25.22
CA PHE A 139 -2.16 32.34 -24.06
C PHE A 139 -2.10 33.82 -24.47
N ARG A 140 -1.28 34.16 -25.47
CA ARG A 140 -1.18 35.52 -26.01
C ARG A 140 -2.45 35.94 -26.76
N GLY A 141 -3.09 35.00 -27.48
CA GLY A 141 -4.34 35.26 -28.21
C GLY A 141 -5.55 35.52 -27.31
N ALA A 142 -5.55 34.98 -26.09
CA ALA A 142 -6.61 35.20 -25.11
C ALA A 142 -6.51 36.58 -24.43
N LYS A 143 -7.59 37.37 -24.56
CA LYS A 143 -7.63 38.77 -24.05
C LYS A 143 -7.88 38.87 -22.54
N MET A 144 -8.68 37.95 -21.98
CA MET A 144 -9.09 37.98 -20.57
C MET A 144 -8.36 36.90 -19.77
N ARG A 145 -8.15 37.14 -18.47
CA ARG A 145 -7.54 36.16 -17.55
C ARG A 145 -8.28 34.83 -17.51
N SER A 146 -9.61 34.85 -17.45
CA SER A 146 -10.43 33.62 -17.46
C SER A 146 -10.24 32.81 -18.75
N ALA A 147 -10.20 33.49 -19.90
CA ALA A 147 -9.93 32.87 -21.19
C ALA A 147 -8.51 32.28 -21.25
N ARG A 148 -7.52 32.95 -20.65
CA ARG A 148 -6.15 32.42 -20.52
C ARG A 148 -6.11 31.12 -19.70
N HIS A 149 -6.79 31.08 -18.55
CA HIS A 149 -6.89 29.84 -17.75
C HIS A 149 -7.57 28.70 -18.51
N LEU A 150 -8.63 29.01 -19.27
CA LEU A 150 -9.31 28.03 -20.11
C LEU A 150 -8.38 27.47 -21.18
N GLU A 151 -7.68 28.32 -21.92
CA GLU A 151 -6.73 27.91 -22.96
C GLU A 151 -5.58 27.06 -22.39
N LEU A 152 -5.01 27.44 -21.24
CA LEU A 152 -3.99 26.63 -20.55
C LEU A 152 -4.54 25.28 -20.11
N SER A 153 -5.80 25.24 -19.64
CA SER A 153 -6.45 23.99 -19.23
C SER A 153 -6.65 23.04 -20.42
N LYS A 154 -6.91 23.55 -21.62
CA LYS A 154 -7.05 22.74 -22.84
C LYS A 154 -5.72 22.07 -23.21
N VAL A 155 -4.61 22.83 -23.17
CA VAL A 155 -3.28 22.33 -23.60
C VAL A 155 -2.46 21.68 -22.48
N GLU A 156 -2.98 21.54 -21.27
CA GLU A 156 -2.27 20.92 -20.16
C GLU A 156 -1.83 19.47 -20.47
N GLN A 157 -0.53 19.20 -20.37
CA GLN A 157 0.07 17.88 -20.58
C GLN A 157 1.14 17.59 -19.52
N LEU A 158 0.77 16.93 -18.42
CA LEU A 158 1.61 16.78 -17.21
C LEU A 158 3.02 16.18 -17.43
N HIS A 159 3.26 15.53 -18.57
CA HIS A 159 4.54 14.92 -18.91
C HIS A 159 5.46 15.83 -19.76
N LEU A 160 4.95 16.96 -20.27
CA LEU A 160 5.68 17.94 -21.07
C LEU A 160 6.17 19.08 -20.20
N ARG A 161 7.34 19.62 -20.56
CA ARG A 161 8.07 20.64 -19.78
C ARG A 161 8.16 21.95 -20.53
N LEU A 162 8.03 23.06 -19.81
CA LEU A 162 8.36 24.38 -20.32
C LEU A 162 9.88 24.59 -20.42
N ASP A 163 10.28 25.60 -21.18
CA ASP A 163 11.60 26.22 -21.12
C ASP A 163 11.48 27.66 -20.59
N GLU A 164 12.62 28.26 -20.24
CA GLU A 164 12.66 29.60 -19.66
C GLU A 164 12.06 30.65 -20.60
N ALA A 165 12.34 30.55 -21.90
CA ALA A 165 11.83 31.50 -22.90
C ALA A 165 10.31 31.50 -22.96
N THR A 166 9.68 30.32 -22.94
CA THR A 166 8.22 30.20 -22.94
C THR A 166 7.64 30.71 -21.62
N ALA A 167 8.25 30.38 -20.48
CA ALA A 167 7.80 30.88 -19.17
C ALA A 167 7.85 32.42 -19.09
N LEU A 168 8.94 33.04 -19.56
CA LEU A 168 9.09 34.49 -19.66
C LEU A 168 8.05 35.12 -20.58
N ALA A 169 7.69 34.45 -21.68
CA ALA A 169 6.67 34.93 -22.61
C ALA A 169 5.26 34.88 -22.02
N LEU A 170 4.94 33.88 -21.19
CA LEU A 170 3.67 33.81 -20.46
C LEU A 170 3.62 34.84 -19.33
N ASP A 171 4.67 34.93 -18.52
CA ASP A 171 4.78 35.88 -17.40
C ASP A 171 4.69 37.35 -17.85
N ALA A 172 5.26 37.67 -19.02
CA ALA A 172 5.17 39.01 -19.59
C ALA A 172 3.74 39.43 -20.00
N VAL A 173 2.84 38.47 -20.26
CA VAL A 173 1.46 38.74 -20.70
C VAL A 173 0.50 38.83 -19.52
N ASP A 174 0.53 37.86 -18.60
CA ASP A 174 -0.30 37.86 -17.39
C ASP A 174 0.35 36.95 -16.32
N PRO A 175 1.13 37.53 -15.40
CA PRO A 175 1.93 36.74 -14.46
C PRO A 175 1.07 35.94 -13.48
N GLU A 176 -0.04 36.50 -13.02
CA GLU A 176 -0.94 35.83 -12.09
C GLU A 176 -1.64 34.63 -12.76
N ALA A 177 -2.05 34.78 -14.02
CA ALA A 177 -2.69 33.70 -14.77
C ALA A 177 -1.72 32.56 -15.13
N ALA A 178 -0.47 32.92 -15.46
CA ALA A 178 0.56 31.97 -15.90
C ALA A 178 1.18 31.18 -14.73
N ARG A 179 1.24 31.75 -13.52
CA ARG A 179 1.99 31.20 -12.39
C ARG A 179 1.69 29.73 -12.07
N PRO A 180 0.43 29.26 -11.94
CA PRO A 180 0.14 27.86 -11.62
C PRO A 180 0.64 26.90 -12.71
N PHE A 181 0.45 27.29 -13.97
CA PHE A 181 0.85 26.50 -15.13
C PHE A 181 2.38 26.42 -15.27
N ILE A 182 3.09 27.54 -15.07
CA ILE A 182 4.54 27.55 -15.05
C ILE A 182 5.06 26.62 -13.97
N ARG A 183 4.54 26.72 -12.73
CA ARG A 183 4.94 25.87 -11.61
C ARG A 183 4.75 24.38 -11.90
N GLN A 184 3.61 24.00 -12.49
CA GLN A 184 3.27 22.63 -12.83
C GLN A 184 4.15 22.04 -13.95
N HIS A 185 4.61 22.89 -14.87
CA HIS A 185 5.41 22.49 -16.03
C HIS A 185 6.89 22.89 -15.92
N LEU A 186 7.35 23.27 -14.72
CA LEU A 186 8.78 23.43 -14.48
C LEU A 186 9.49 22.13 -14.86
N PRO A 187 10.68 22.21 -15.47
CA PRO A 187 11.48 21.02 -15.73
C PRO A 187 11.65 20.21 -14.45
N PHE A 188 11.11 18.99 -14.45
CA PHE A 188 11.34 18.05 -13.37
C PHE A 188 12.40 17.03 -13.81
N PRO A 189 13.20 16.50 -12.88
CA PRO A 189 14.18 15.45 -13.13
C PRO A 189 13.50 14.10 -13.44
N GLY A 190 12.80 14.01 -14.58
CA GLY A 190 12.27 12.78 -15.16
C GLY A 190 11.01 12.21 -14.49
N THR A 191 10.23 11.44 -15.27
CA THR A 191 9.24 10.52 -14.69
C THR A 191 9.99 9.41 -13.94
N THR A 192 9.27 8.70 -13.08
CA THR A 192 9.59 7.67 -12.07
C THR A 192 10.70 6.63 -12.34
N TRP A 193 11.45 6.72 -13.44
CA TRP A 193 12.38 5.70 -13.92
C TRP A 193 13.75 6.22 -14.43
N SER A 194 14.01 7.55 -14.50
CA SER A 194 15.38 8.06 -14.70
C SER A 194 15.52 9.59 -14.55
N ARG A 195 16.51 10.04 -13.77
CA ARG A 195 17.01 11.43 -13.78
C ARG A 195 17.64 11.72 -15.16
N PRO A 196 17.39 12.88 -15.78
CA PRO A 196 18.00 13.23 -17.05
C PRO A 196 19.53 13.26 -16.94
N LYS A 197 20.22 12.75 -17.96
CA LYS A 197 21.70 12.67 -18.00
C LYS A 197 22.42 14.02 -18.01
N LYS A 198 21.69 15.10 -18.29
CA LYS A 198 22.21 16.47 -18.29
C LYS A 198 21.49 17.28 -17.21
N PRO A 199 22.21 18.11 -16.44
CA PRO A 199 21.56 19.05 -15.52
C PRO A 199 20.60 19.94 -16.30
N MET A 200 19.46 20.23 -15.70
CA MET A 200 18.53 21.20 -16.29
C MET A 200 19.17 22.59 -16.22
N PRO A 201 19.02 23.42 -17.26
CA PRO A 201 19.52 24.78 -17.19
C PRO A 201 18.74 25.54 -16.09
N MET A 202 19.47 26.26 -15.25
CA MET A 202 18.89 27.16 -14.27
C MET A 202 18.17 28.30 -14.99
N TRP A 203 16.94 28.63 -14.56
CA TRP A 203 16.17 29.75 -15.12
C TRP A 203 16.49 31.05 -14.37
N SER A 204 17.72 31.55 -14.54
CA SER A 204 18.22 32.73 -13.81
C SER A 204 17.45 34.00 -14.17
N THR A 205 17.16 34.22 -15.45
CA THR A 205 16.48 35.44 -15.93
C THR A 205 15.06 35.52 -15.39
N TYR A 206 14.32 34.40 -15.42
CA TYR A 206 12.98 34.35 -14.86
C TYR A 206 12.99 34.55 -13.34
N ARG A 207 13.93 33.93 -12.63
CA ARG A 207 14.08 34.08 -11.18
C ARG A 207 14.43 35.51 -10.78
N GLU A 208 15.35 36.17 -11.48
CA GLU A 208 15.71 37.59 -11.25
C GLU A 208 14.50 38.50 -11.43
N ARG A 209 13.68 38.27 -12.46
CA ARG A 209 12.43 39.02 -12.67
C ARG A 209 11.44 38.82 -11.52
N LEU A 210 11.30 37.59 -11.02
CA LEU A 210 10.41 37.30 -9.89
C LEU A 210 10.88 38.03 -8.62
N PHE A 211 12.19 38.05 -8.34
CA PHE A 211 12.74 38.82 -7.23
C PHE A 211 12.50 40.32 -7.38
N ALA A 212 12.74 40.89 -8.58
CA ALA A 212 12.50 42.31 -8.83
C ALA A 212 11.03 42.73 -8.60
N ARG A 213 10.07 41.80 -8.75
CA ARG A 213 8.64 42.00 -8.48
C ARG A 213 8.23 41.66 -7.04
N GLY A 214 9.11 41.09 -6.23
CA GLY A 214 8.81 40.62 -4.87
C GLY A 214 8.09 39.27 -4.80
N ASP A 215 8.04 38.48 -5.88
CA ASP A 215 7.42 37.14 -5.90
C ASP A 215 8.42 36.05 -5.41
N MET A 216 8.78 36.15 -4.13
CA MET A 216 9.84 35.32 -3.52
C MET A 216 9.47 33.83 -3.51
N GLU A 217 8.20 33.50 -3.28
CA GLU A 217 7.73 32.10 -3.21
C GLU A 217 7.91 31.38 -4.57
N GLN A 218 7.54 32.03 -5.66
CA GLN A 218 7.74 31.46 -6.99
C GLN A 218 9.23 31.42 -7.35
N ALA A 219 10.01 32.45 -7.00
CA ALA A 219 11.45 32.49 -7.26
C ALA A 219 12.18 31.31 -6.59
N TRP A 220 11.89 31.04 -5.32
CA TRP A 220 12.46 29.92 -4.59
C TRP A 220 11.94 28.57 -5.09
N THR A 221 10.68 28.49 -5.53
CA THR A 221 10.16 27.26 -6.17
C THR A 221 10.96 26.90 -7.42
N VAL A 222 11.26 27.89 -8.28
CA VAL A 222 12.09 27.70 -9.48
C VAL A 222 13.50 27.25 -9.08
N TYR A 223 14.10 27.89 -8.08
CA TYR A 223 15.41 27.50 -7.57
C TYR A 223 15.44 26.06 -7.08
N ARG A 224 14.58 25.70 -6.10
CA ARG A 224 14.56 24.36 -5.51
C ARG A 224 14.32 23.25 -6.54
N ARG A 225 13.61 23.56 -7.62
CA ARG A 225 13.31 22.61 -8.70
C ARG A 225 14.46 22.43 -9.69
N LEU A 226 15.23 23.49 -9.96
CA LEU A 226 16.18 23.55 -11.09
C LEU A 226 17.65 23.68 -10.70
N VAL A 227 17.97 23.99 -9.45
CA VAL A 227 19.36 24.12 -8.99
C VAL A 227 20.15 22.84 -9.25
N SER A 228 21.38 22.98 -9.76
CA SER A 228 22.27 21.83 -9.95
C SER A 228 22.87 21.38 -8.62
N ASP A 229 23.36 20.14 -8.58
CA ASP A 229 23.99 19.57 -7.38
C ASP A 229 25.20 20.40 -6.93
N GLU A 230 25.99 20.92 -7.89
CA GLU A 230 27.16 21.77 -7.64
C GLU A 230 26.78 23.16 -7.12
N ALA A 231 25.85 23.85 -7.81
CA ALA A 231 25.43 25.18 -7.42
C ALA A 231 24.77 25.18 -6.04
N TRP A 232 23.92 24.17 -5.75
CA TRP A 232 23.32 24.05 -4.43
C TRP A 232 24.36 23.81 -3.33
N ARG A 233 25.39 22.99 -3.59
CA ARG A 233 26.48 22.78 -2.62
C ARG A 233 27.22 24.09 -2.34
N GLU A 234 27.57 24.85 -3.38
CA GLU A 234 28.23 26.15 -3.21
C GLU A 234 27.37 27.13 -2.40
N ASP A 235 26.09 27.26 -2.76
CA ASP A 235 25.14 28.14 -2.07
C ASP A 235 24.99 27.74 -0.59
N ALA A 236 24.74 26.46 -0.30
CA ALA A 236 24.58 25.96 1.06
C ALA A 236 25.82 26.19 1.94
N LEU A 237 27.02 25.98 1.37
CA LEU A 237 28.27 26.21 2.08
C LEU A 237 28.58 27.70 2.24
N ALA A 238 28.20 28.55 1.28
CA ALA A 238 28.34 30.00 1.41
C ALA A 238 27.47 30.54 2.55
N LEU A 239 26.25 30.02 2.73
CA LEU A 239 25.37 30.39 3.86
C LEU A 239 26.03 30.14 5.22
N THR A 240 26.81 29.06 5.36
CA THR A 240 27.53 28.78 6.61
C THR A 240 28.56 29.84 6.99
N GLN A 241 29.07 30.58 6.02
CA GLN A 241 30.06 31.64 6.21
C GLN A 241 29.39 33.01 6.42
N SER A 242 28.31 33.29 5.70
CA SER A 242 27.67 34.60 5.69
C SER A 242 26.67 34.81 6.83
N ILE A 243 26.00 33.76 7.30
CA ILE A 243 24.96 33.86 8.35
C ILE A 243 25.51 33.32 9.67
N GLN A 244 25.73 34.20 10.64
CA GLN A 244 26.26 33.80 11.95
C GLN A 244 25.18 33.21 12.87
N GLU A 245 23.98 33.79 12.88
CA GLU A 245 22.88 33.36 13.74
C GLU A 245 22.35 31.96 13.34
N PRO A 246 22.32 30.98 14.27
CA PRO A 246 21.92 29.60 13.96
C PRO A 246 20.52 29.46 13.38
N GLU A 247 19.52 30.14 13.94
CA GLU A 247 18.15 30.04 13.46
C GLU A 247 17.97 30.64 12.06
N ALA A 248 18.65 31.76 11.79
CA ALA A 248 18.65 32.37 10.47
C ALA A 248 19.34 31.47 9.44
N LEU A 249 20.41 30.76 9.84
CA LEU A 249 21.09 29.79 8.99
C LEU A 249 20.17 28.62 8.63
N VAL A 250 19.48 28.04 9.61
CA VAL A 250 18.54 26.93 9.37
C VAL A 250 17.44 27.35 8.39
N ARG A 251 16.79 28.50 8.62
CA ARG A 251 15.77 29.04 7.71
C ARG A 251 16.30 29.24 6.29
N ALA A 252 17.50 29.80 6.15
CA ALA A 252 18.11 29.99 4.85
C ALA A 252 18.42 28.66 4.15
N LEU A 253 18.96 27.67 4.88
CA LEU A 253 19.21 26.33 4.34
C LEU A 253 17.92 25.65 3.88
N ASP A 254 16.81 25.79 4.62
CA ASP A 254 15.50 25.26 4.23
C ASP A 254 14.95 25.92 2.97
N GLU A 255 15.04 27.25 2.86
CA GLU A 255 14.61 27.98 1.65
C GLU A 255 15.36 27.50 0.40
N HIS A 256 16.65 27.15 0.56
CA HIS A 256 17.54 26.66 -0.48
C HIS A 256 17.52 25.13 -0.64
N HIS A 257 16.76 24.37 0.17
CA HIS A 257 16.75 22.91 0.07
C HIS A 257 16.08 22.45 -1.24
N PRO A 258 16.73 21.69 -2.12
CA PRO A 258 16.15 21.27 -3.39
C PRO A 258 14.91 20.41 -3.19
N GLU A 259 13.93 20.55 -4.09
CA GLU A 259 12.68 19.77 -3.99
C GLU A 259 12.94 18.26 -4.15
N PHE A 260 13.98 17.91 -4.91
CA PHE A 260 14.44 16.55 -5.07
C PHE A 260 15.85 16.42 -4.49
N ALA A 261 16.05 15.45 -3.62
CA ALA A 261 17.34 15.22 -2.97
C ALA A 261 18.48 15.09 -4.01
N PRO A 262 19.49 15.97 -3.98
CA PRO A 262 20.62 15.91 -4.90
C PRO A 262 21.51 14.71 -4.61
N THR A 263 22.31 14.27 -5.59
CA THR A 263 23.18 13.09 -5.44
C THR A 263 24.32 13.32 -4.44
N VAL A 264 24.74 14.58 -4.31
CA VAL A 264 25.79 15.02 -3.38
C VAL A 264 25.27 15.35 -1.98
N ALA A 265 23.95 15.31 -1.75
CA ALA A 265 23.30 15.77 -0.52
C ALA A 265 23.95 15.25 0.75
N ALA A 266 24.28 13.95 0.74
CA ALA A 266 24.89 13.27 1.88
C ALA A 266 26.23 13.88 2.29
N HIS A 267 27.10 14.19 1.33
CA HIS A 267 28.41 14.80 1.60
C HIS A 267 28.25 16.25 2.03
N VAL A 268 27.33 17.00 1.40
CA VAL A 268 27.03 18.38 1.81
C VAL A 268 26.56 18.42 3.26
N PHE A 269 25.74 17.47 3.71
CA PHE A 269 25.28 17.41 5.10
C PHE A 269 26.43 17.15 6.07
N VAL A 270 27.37 16.27 5.73
CA VAL A 270 28.59 16.06 6.52
C VAL A 270 29.40 17.37 6.58
N GLU A 271 29.64 18.04 5.45
CA GLU A 271 30.40 19.30 5.41
C GLU A 271 29.72 20.43 6.20
N LEU A 272 28.38 20.56 6.13
CA LEU A 272 27.62 21.53 6.92
C LEU A 272 27.83 21.29 8.42
N VAL A 273 27.72 20.03 8.85
CA VAL A 273 27.91 19.63 10.24
C VAL A 273 29.35 19.85 10.71
N GLU A 274 30.34 19.54 9.88
CA GLU A 274 31.76 19.78 10.21
C GLU A 274 32.05 21.27 10.42
N ARG A 275 31.46 22.15 9.59
CA ARG A 275 31.70 23.60 9.66
C ARG A 275 30.95 24.28 10.79
N ARG A 276 29.70 23.89 11.06
CA ARG A 276 28.79 24.63 11.94
C ARG A 276 28.34 23.88 13.18
N GLY A 277 28.74 22.62 13.32
CA GLY A 277 28.46 21.88 14.54
C GLY A 277 26.97 21.71 14.78
N ARG A 278 26.54 22.04 16.00
CA ARG A 278 25.14 21.91 16.46
C ARG A 278 24.18 22.89 15.79
N ASP A 279 24.67 24.01 15.23
CA ASP A 279 23.83 25.06 14.66
C ASP A 279 22.94 24.55 13.51
N VAL A 280 23.43 23.57 12.74
CA VAL A 280 22.73 23.02 11.56
C VAL A 280 21.98 21.71 11.84
N VAL A 281 22.02 21.20 13.08
CA VAL A 281 21.36 19.94 13.43
C VAL A 281 19.85 19.95 13.18
N PRO A 282 19.10 21.04 13.46
CA PRO A 282 17.67 21.09 13.14
C PRO A 282 17.39 20.83 11.66
N TYR A 283 18.12 21.51 10.76
CA TYR A 283 18.05 21.30 9.31
C TYR A 283 18.43 19.86 8.92
N VAL A 284 19.50 19.32 9.50
CA VAL A 284 19.93 17.94 9.20
C VAL A 284 18.85 16.94 9.57
N LEU A 285 18.30 17.03 10.79
CA LEU A 285 17.27 16.11 11.29
C LEU A 285 15.99 16.14 10.45
N GLU A 286 15.57 17.33 10.01
CA GLU A 286 14.39 17.51 9.15
C GLU A 286 14.55 16.77 7.80
N HIS A 287 15.74 16.81 7.22
CA HIS A 287 16.01 16.28 5.88
C HIS A 287 16.77 14.94 5.87
N LEU A 288 17.04 14.32 7.02
CA LEU A 288 17.80 13.07 7.14
C LEU A 288 17.27 11.96 6.21
N ARG A 289 15.93 11.83 6.12
CA ARG A 289 15.27 10.78 5.34
C ARG A 289 15.32 11.05 3.83
N SER A 290 15.26 12.32 3.41
CA SER A 290 15.30 12.69 1.99
C SER A 290 16.71 12.54 1.43
N VAL A 291 17.73 12.90 2.23
CA VAL A 291 19.15 12.90 1.85
C VAL A 291 19.80 11.52 1.89
N PHE A 292 19.39 10.69 2.84
CA PHE A 292 19.88 9.32 2.98
C PHE A 292 18.72 8.33 2.75
N PRO A 293 18.18 8.26 1.51
CA PRO A 293 16.99 7.46 1.23
C PRO A 293 17.30 5.96 1.30
N ARG A 294 16.38 5.23 1.93
CA ARG A 294 16.50 3.79 2.21
C ARG A 294 16.16 2.84 1.06
N TRP A 295 15.74 3.35 -0.10
CA TRP A 295 15.18 2.52 -1.17
C TRP A 295 16.20 2.21 -2.28
N ALA A 296 16.50 0.93 -2.45
CA ALA A 296 17.18 0.35 -3.62
C ALA A 296 16.32 -0.70 -4.37
N GLY A 297 14.99 -0.75 -4.18
CA GLY A 297 14.12 -1.75 -4.86
C GLY A 297 12.68 -1.31 -5.07
N LEU A 298 12.14 -1.59 -6.28
CA LEU A 298 10.81 -1.25 -6.87
C LEU A 298 10.34 0.22 -6.83
N GLY A 299 11.15 1.12 -6.26
CA GLY A 299 10.94 2.56 -6.26
C GLY A 299 12.21 3.32 -5.88
N SER A 300 13.39 2.75 -6.16
CA SER A 300 14.60 3.56 -6.34
C SER A 300 14.41 4.35 -7.63
N ILE A 301 13.64 5.44 -7.54
CA ILE A 301 13.32 6.34 -8.65
C ILE A 301 14.61 6.97 -9.24
N ASN A 302 15.77 6.83 -8.58
CA ASN A 302 17.03 7.45 -8.99
C ASN A 302 18.27 6.53 -9.03
N GLY A 303 18.15 5.20 -8.88
CA GLY A 303 19.32 4.31 -8.89
C GLY A 303 20.40 4.63 -7.85
N ALA A 304 20.07 5.44 -6.82
CA ALA A 304 20.99 5.88 -5.79
C ALA A 304 21.27 4.70 -4.84
N LYS A 305 22.31 3.92 -5.16
CA LYS A 305 22.96 3.04 -4.18
C LYS A 305 23.35 3.94 -3.01
N ASN A 306 22.86 3.62 -1.81
CA ASN A 306 23.18 4.16 -0.49
C ASN A 306 24.02 5.45 -0.50
N ALA A 307 23.49 6.53 0.06
CA ALA A 307 24.26 7.73 0.36
C ALA A 307 25.56 7.36 1.11
N LYS A 308 26.68 7.33 0.38
CA LYS A 308 27.97 6.77 0.82
C LYS A 308 28.55 7.50 2.04
N ALA A 309 28.11 8.73 2.29
CA ALA A 309 28.57 9.55 3.40
C ALA A 309 27.84 9.27 4.73
N LEU A 310 26.86 8.36 4.78
CA LEU A 310 26.19 8.03 6.06
C LEU A 310 27.18 7.50 7.12
N PRO A 311 28.11 6.58 6.81
CA PRO A 311 29.15 6.16 7.76
C PRO A 311 30.02 7.31 8.26
N GLU A 312 30.34 8.29 7.40
CA GLU A 312 31.09 9.50 7.79
C GLU A 312 30.31 10.34 8.80
N LEU A 313 29.01 10.56 8.55
CA LEU A 313 28.14 11.26 9.50
C LEU A 313 28.03 10.52 10.84
N LEU A 314 27.87 9.19 10.82
CA LEU A 314 27.78 8.37 12.03
C LEU A 314 29.09 8.44 12.84
N GLU A 315 30.23 8.38 12.18
CA GLU A 315 31.54 8.50 12.82
C GLU A 315 31.75 9.91 13.41
N LEU A 316 31.35 10.96 12.70
CA LEU A 316 31.38 12.32 13.21
C LEU A 316 30.50 12.48 14.46
N CYS A 317 29.28 11.93 14.44
CA CYS A 317 28.40 11.93 15.61
C CYS A 317 29.03 11.18 16.79
N ARG A 318 29.72 10.06 16.54
CA ARG A 318 30.44 9.28 17.55
C ARG A 318 31.56 10.09 18.20
N VAL A 319 32.41 10.74 17.40
CA VAL A 319 33.53 11.58 17.87
C VAL A 319 33.02 12.78 18.66
N ARG A 320 31.91 13.39 18.23
CA ARG A 320 31.34 14.60 18.85
C ARG A 320 30.34 14.31 19.98
N GLY A 321 30.00 13.05 20.24
CA GLY A 321 29.05 12.64 21.29
C GLY A 321 27.60 13.02 20.99
N TRP A 322 27.20 13.09 19.71
CA TRP A 322 25.84 13.47 19.31
C TRP A 322 24.94 12.25 19.12
N GLU A 323 24.56 11.66 20.24
CA GLU A 323 23.75 10.43 20.28
C GLU A 323 22.35 10.62 19.66
N ASP A 324 21.78 11.82 19.71
CA ASP A 324 20.48 12.18 19.12
C ASP A 324 20.51 12.11 17.59
N VAL A 325 21.52 12.70 16.95
CA VAL A 325 21.67 12.68 15.48
C VAL A 325 22.05 11.27 15.01
N TRP A 326 22.96 10.61 15.73
CA TRP A 326 23.38 9.24 15.43
C TRP A 326 22.20 8.26 15.47
N SER A 327 21.39 8.29 16.53
CA SER A 327 20.26 7.38 16.71
C SER A 327 19.15 7.67 15.69
N ALA A 328 18.87 8.94 15.41
CA ALA A 328 17.94 9.33 14.35
C ALA A 328 18.39 8.82 12.98
N ALA A 329 19.66 9.05 12.60
CA ALA A 329 20.20 8.62 11.31
C ALA A 329 20.16 7.09 11.15
N LEU A 330 20.50 6.33 12.20
CA LEU A 330 20.35 4.87 12.17
C LEU A 330 18.88 4.44 12.00
N ARG A 331 17.98 5.08 12.74
CA ARG A 331 16.56 4.75 12.71
C ARG A 331 15.85 5.21 11.46
N THR A 332 16.24 6.27 10.76
CA THR A 332 15.49 6.78 9.60
C THR A 332 16.16 6.51 8.27
N SER A 333 17.48 6.29 8.27
CA SER A 333 18.29 6.42 7.06
C SER A 333 19.29 5.29 6.82
N ALA A 334 19.65 4.51 7.86
CA ALA A 334 20.55 3.36 7.68
C ALA A 334 19.95 2.26 6.80
N THR A 335 20.86 1.55 6.13
CA THR A 335 20.62 0.26 5.49
C THR A 335 20.60 -0.86 6.52
N GLU A 336 20.12 -2.04 6.13
CA GLU A 336 20.16 -3.24 6.98
C GLU A 336 21.60 -3.60 7.41
N GLU A 337 22.56 -3.49 6.48
CA GLU A 337 23.98 -3.77 6.74
C GLU A 337 24.62 -2.75 7.70
N THR A 338 24.40 -1.46 7.49
CA THR A 338 24.93 -0.41 8.36
C THR A 338 24.32 -0.50 9.76
N PHE A 339 23.01 -0.75 9.85
CA PHE A 339 22.34 -0.91 11.13
C PHE A 339 22.83 -2.15 11.89
N ASP A 340 22.92 -3.31 11.23
CA ASP A 340 23.45 -4.55 11.85
C ASP A 340 24.89 -4.36 12.35
N THR A 341 25.73 -3.69 11.56
CA THR A 341 27.13 -3.41 11.91
C THR A 341 27.21 -2.55 13.17
N GLU A 342 26.42 -1.47 13.27
CA GLU A 342 26.43 -0.60 14.44
C GLU A 342 25.85 -1.29 15.67
N VAL A 343 24.76 -2.07 15.54
CA VAL A 343 24.23 -2.88 16.66
C VAL A 343 25.27 -3.89 17.14
N ARG A 344 25.97 -4.57 16.23
CA ARG A 344 27.04 -5.52 16.59
C ARG A 344 28.20 -4.83 17.31
N LYS A 345 28.58 -3.61 16.91
CA LYS A 345 29.60 -2.82 17.63
C LYS A 345 29.15 -2.50 19.05
N LEU A 346 27.91 -2.05 19.24
CA LEU A 346 27.38 -1.76 20.58
C LEU A 346 27.35 -2.98 21.49
N VAL A 347 26.97 -4.14 20.94
CA VAL A 347 26.99 -5.41 21.69
C VAL A 347 28.41 -5.79 22.12
N LYS A 348 29.42 -5.54 21.28
CA LYS A 348 30.85 -5.77 21.63
C LYS A 348 31.40 -4.72 22.59
N ASP A 349 31.03 -3.46 22.42
CA ASP A 349 31.48 -2.35 23.28
C ASP A 349 30.95 -2.47 24.71
N ALA A 350 29.91 -3.29 24.94
CA ALA A 350 29.42 -3.65 26.27
C ALA A 350 30.50 -4.30 27.15
N ASP A 351 31.56 -4.87 26.56
CA ASP A 351 32.71 -5.39 27.32
C ASP A 351 33.47 -4.27 28.07
N ARG A 352 33.34 -3.02 27.62
CA ARG A 352 33.96 -1.84 28.24
C ARG A 352 33.00 -1.11 29.19
N ASP A 353 31.77 -0.84 28.73
CA ASP A 353 30.73 -0.15 29.51
C ASP A 353 29.33 -0.64 29.11
N GLU A 354 28.80 -1.57 29.90
CA GLU A 354 27.51 -2.19 29.64
C GLU A 354 26.32 -1.21 29.72
N GLN A 355 26.35 -0.24 30.63
CA GLN A 355 25.24 0.69 30.82
C GLN A 355 25.12 1.65 29.63
N VAL A 356 26.26 2.14 29.13
CA VAL A 356 26.30 3.00 27.95
C VAL A 356 25.87 2.22 26.69
N ALA A 357 26.35 0.99 26.52
CA ALA A 357 25.95 0.13 25.41
C ALA A 357 24.43 -0.12 25.42
N ARG A 358 23.87 -0.48 26.58
CA ARG A 358 22.43 -0.72 26.75
C ARG A 358 21.59 0.52 26.46
N ARG A 359 22.00 1.70 26.95
CA ARG A 359 21.32 2.97 26.65
C ARG A 359 21.27 3.25 25.15
N ARG A 360 22.40 3.08 24.46
CA ARG A 360 22.50 3.33 23.00
C ARG A 360 21.70 2.32 22.18
N LEU A 361 21.69 1.05 22.58
CA LEU A 361 20.84 0.03 21.97
C LEU A 361 19.35 0.42 22.08
N LEU A 362 18.91 0.91 23.25
CA LEU A 362 17.53 1.36 23.44
C LEU A 362 17.16 2.57 22.57
N GLN A 363 18.10 3.49 22.31
CA GLN A 363 17.86 4.66 21.44
C GLN A 363 17.59 4.28 19.98
N VAL A 364 18.16 3.16 19.51
CA VAL A 364 18.03 2.71 18.11
C VAL A 364 16.99 1.61 17.89
N ALA A 365 16.38 1.12 18.97
CA ALA A 365 15.36 0.07 18.92
C ALA A 365 14.04 0.56 18.31
N GLY A 366 13.28 -0.37 17.74
CA GLY A 366 11.92 -0.17 17.28
C GLY A 366 11.79 0.26 15.82
N ALA A 367 10.61 0.78 15.47
CA ALA A 367 10.30 1.18 14.11
C ALA A 367 11.13 2.40 13.69
N GLY A 368 11.76 2.27 12.52
CA GLY A 368 12.52 3.35 11.91
C GLY A 368 11.69 4.29 11.04
N ALA A 369 10.50 3.83 10.65
CA ALA A 369 9.51 4.62 9.95
C ALA A 369 8.14 3.98 10.16
N GLU A 370 7.12 4.82 10.36
CA GLU A 370 5.72 4.42 10.41
C GLU A 370 4.92 5.25 9.41
N TRP A 371 4.11 4.58 8.61
CA TRP A 371 3.13 5.23 7.74
C TRP A 371 1.75 4.87 8.21
N ASN A 372 0.99 5.88 8.64
CA ASN A 372 -0.38 5.72 9.10
C ASN A 372 -1.32 6.23 8.02
N LEU A 373 -1.82 5.31 7.18
CA LEU A 373 -2.88 5.59 6.21
C LEU A 373 -4.23 5.21 6.82
N PRO A 374 -5.36 5.78 6.37
CA PRO A 374 -6.69 5.40 6.87
C PRO A 374 -6.92 3.89 6.77
N GLY A 375 -6.96 3.21 7.92
CA GLY A 375 -7.16 1.76 8.03
C GLY A 375 -5.93 0.89 7.71
N LEU A 376 -4.75 1.47 7.50
CA LEU A 376 -3.53 0.73 7.13
C LEU A 376 -2.28 1.39 7.73
N GLY A 377 -1.67 0.74 8.72
CA GLY A 377 -0.40 1.14 9.32
C GLY A 377 0.75 0.30 8.78
N PHE A 378 1.83 0.92 8.33
CA PHE A 378 3.08 0.24 7.97
C PHE A 378 4.21 0.72 8.86
N ALA A 379 4.67 -0.12 9.78
CA ALA A 379 5.91 0.09 10.51
C ALA A 379 7.02 -0.74 9.84
N ARG A 380 8.16 -0.12 9.51
CA ARG A 380 9.35 -0.84 9.04
C ARG A 380 10.43 -0.87 10.11
N VAL A 381 10.84 -2.08 10.45
CA VAL A 381 11.90 -2.40 11.40
C VAL A 381 13.07 -3.00 10.61
N LEU A 382 14.31 -2.61 10.93
CA LEU A 382 15.50 -3.12 10.24
C LEU A 382 15.91 -4.47 10.84
N PRO A 383 15.97 -5.56 10.06
CA PRO A 383 16.35 -6.87 10.58
C PRO A 383 17.81 -6.90 11.01
N LEU A 384 18.11 -7.67 12.06
CA LEU A 384 19.49 -8.07 12.37
C LEU A 384 19.90 -9.28 11.53
N THR A 385 21.20 -9.50 11.39
CA THR A 385 21.73 -10.80 10.94
C THR A 385 21.62 -11.82 12.08
N ASP A 386 21.61 -13.11 11.75
CA ASP A 386 21.50 -14.18 12.75
C ASP A 386 22.63 -14.14 13.78
N ALA A 387 23.87 -13.95 13.33
CA ALA A 387 25.03 -13.82 14.22
C ALA A 387 24.92 -12.62 15.19
N THR A 388 24.44 -11.46 14.72
CA THR A 388 24.23 -10.30 15.60
C THR A 388 23.07 -10.55 16.57
N ALA A 389 21.99 -11.19 16.12
CA ALA A 389 20.87 -11.55 16.96
C ALA A 389 21.27 -12.53 18.07
N VAL A 390 22.07 -13.56 17.77
CA VAL A 390 22.63 -14.50 18.75
C VAL A 390 23.50 -13.76 19.77
N ALA A 391 24.47 -12.98 19.31
CA ALA A 391 25.37 -12.24 20.20
C ALA A 391 24.59 -11.29 21.13
N MET A 392 23.57 -10.62 20.58
CA MET A 392 22.69 -9.75 21.35
C MET A 392 21.84 -10.52 22.35
N TYR A 393 21.30 -11.69 21.99
CA TYR A 393 20.51 -12.53 22.87
C TYR A 393 21.34 -13.12 24.01
N GLU A 394 22.57 -13.55 23.72
CA GLU A 394 23.48 -14.09 24.72
C GLU A 394 23.84 -13.05 25.79
N ARG A 395 24.00 -11.78 25.39
CA ARG A 395 24.39 -10.68 26.29
C ARG A 395 23.21 -9.98 26.94
N PHE A 396 22.16 -9.66 26.18
CA PHE A 396 21.01 -8.86 26.57
C PHE A 396 19.69 -9.53 26.15
N PRO A 397 19.34 -10.70 26.72
CA PRO A 397 18.16 -11.46 26.33
C PRO A 397 16.86 -10.63 26.48
N GLU A 398 16.78 -9.75 27.46
CA GLU A 398 15.63 -8.87 27.68
C GLU A 398 15.44 -7.85 26.55
N LEU A 399 16.52 -7.41 25.90
CA LEU A 399 16.42 -6.50 24.76
C LEU A 399 15.84 -7.22 23.54
N VAL A 400 16.23 -8.47 23.30
CA VAL A 400 15.69 -9.30 22.22
C VAL A 400 14.24 -9.70 22.48
N ARG A 401 13.84 -9.93 23.74
CA ARG A 401 12.43 -10.17 24.10
C ARG A 401 11.54 -8.93 23.97
N GLY A 402 12.08 -7.74 24.18
CA GLY A 402 11.33 -6.49 24.17
C GLY A 402 11.68 -5.57 22.99
N PRO A 403 12.48 -4.51 23.19
CA PRO A 403 12.72 -3.47 22.18
C PRO A 403 13.21 -3.98 20.81
N PHE A 404 14.02 -5.03 20.78
CA PHE A 404 14.56 -5.62 19.55
C PHE A 404 13.76 -6.81 19.01
N ARG A 405 12.65 -7.18 19.66
CA ARG A 405 11.81 -8.33 19.27
C ARG A 405 11.45 -8.31 17.79
N MET A 406 11.03 -7.17 17.27
CA MET A 406 10.67 -7.04 15.85
C MET A 406 11.86 -7.08 14.88
N HIS A 407 13.09 -6.86 15.36
CA HIS A 407 14.31 -6.93 14.54
C HIS A 407 14.78 -8.37 14.30
N VAL A 408 14.19 -9.35 15.01
CA VAL A 408 14.42 -10.79 14.84
C VAL A 408 13.15 -11.52 14.41
N ALA A 409 12.20 -10.80 13.78
CA ALA A 409 10.95 -11.37 13.31
C ALA A 409 11.21 -12.35 12.15
N SER A 410 11.07 -13.65 12.41
CA SER A 410 11.43 -14.68 11.43
C SER A 410 10.53 -14.73 10.20
N GLY A 411 11.14 -15.00 9.04
CA GLY A 411 10.46 -15.29 7.78
C GLY A 411 11.40 -15.93 6.76
N TRP A 412 10.91 -16.29 5.57
CA TRP A 412 11.72 -17.01 4.58
C TRP A 412 12.95 -16.23 4.06
N HIS A 413 12.99 -14.91 4.25
CA HIS A 413 14.12 -14.04 3.89
C HIS A 413 15.11 -13.81 5.04
N ALA A 414 14.72 -14.12 6.29
CA ALA A 414 15.51 -13.98 7.52
C ALA A 414 15.01 -15.02 8.54
N ALA A 415 15.54 -16.25 8.46
CA ALA A 415 15.03 -17.41 9.19
C ALA A 415 15.50 -17.50 10.65
N TYR A 416 16.70 -16.98 10.95
CA TYR A 416 17.34 -17.02 12.28
C TYR A 416 17.58 -18.43 12.87
N PRO A 417 18.11 -19.41 12.12
CA PRO A 417 18.32 -20.77 12.63
C PRO A 417 19.22 -20.86 13.88
N GLU A 418 20.27 -20.05 13.98
CA GLU A 418 21.20 -20.09 15.13
C GLU A 418 20.57 -19.49 16.38
N LEU A 419 19.86 -18.35 16.25
CA LEU A 419 19.08 -17.78 17.34
C LEU A 419 18.03 -18.78 17.84
N VAL A 420 17.25 -19.39 16.93
CA VAL A 420 16.21 -20.37 17.31
C VAL A 420 16.81 -21.54 18.07
N ALA A 421 17.94 -22.10 17.61
CA ALA A 421 18.63 -23.17 18.33
C ALA A 421 19.02 -22.74 19.75
N ARG A 422 19.60 -21.54 19.91
CA ARG A 422 20.02 -21.04 21.23
C ARG A 422 18.85 -20.74 22.16
N VAL A 423 17.73 -20.27 21.63
CA VAL A 423 16.50 -20.00 22.39
C VAL A 423 15.85 -21.32 22.85
N LEU A 424 15.85 -22.36 22.00
CA LEU A 424 15.41 -23.71 22.36
C LEU A 424 16.28 -24.33 23.45
N GLU A 425 17.61 -24.23 23.33
CA GLU A 425 18.56 -24.72 24.34
C GLU A 425 18.32 -24.09 25.72
N ARG A 426 18.00 -22.79 25.76
CA ARG A 426 17.70 -22.06 27.00
C ARG A 426 16.25 -22.20 27.47
N ARG A 427 15.39 -22.88 26.71
CA ARG A 427 13.94 -22.97 26.94
C ARG A 427 13.30 -21.60 27.18
N ASP A 428 13.69 -20.61 26.38
CA ASP A 428 13.13 -19.27 26.44
C ASP A 428 11.80 -19.21 25.70
N GLU A 429 10.80 -19.70 26.41
CA GLU A 429 9.43 -19.84 25.99
C GLU A 429 8.83 -18.53 25.43
N GLU A 430 9.04 -17.38 26.07
CA GLU A 430 8.46 -16.11 25.60
C GLU A 430 8.92 -15.75 24.17
N LEU A 431 10.22 -15.91 23.90
CA LEU A 431 10.78 -15.62 22.58
C LEU A 431 10.41 -16.71 21.55
N LEU A 432 10.29 -17.97 21.96
CA LEU A 432 9.79 -19.05 21.09
C LEU A 432 8.36 -18.78 20.61
N ASP A 433 7.46 -18.34 21.49
CA ASP A 433 6.09 -17.97 21.12
C ASP A 433 6.08 -16.84 20.10
N PHE A 434 6.93 -15.83 20.30
CA PHE A 434 7.05 -14.74 19.34
C PHE A 434 7.51 -15.24 17.97
N ILE A 435 8.61 -15.99 17.92
CA ILE A 435 9.18 -16.48 16.67
C ILE A 435 8.16 -17.37 15.96
N ALA A 436 7.49 -18.27 16.69
CA ALA A 436 6.41 -19.10 16.18
C ALA A 436 5.24 -18.26 15.62
N SER A 437 4.88 -17.15 16.27
CA SER A 437 3.82 -16.24 15.78
C SER A 437 4.13 -15.64 14.41
N ARG A 438 5.41 -15.42 14.09
CA ARG A 438 5.84 -14.93 12.78
C ARG A 438 5.94 -16.08 11.79
N ALA A 439 6.47 -17.21 12.25
CA ALA A 439 6.69 -18.38 11.41
C ALA A 439 5.43 -19.08 10.95
N ALA A 440 4.36 -19.04 11.75
CA ALA A 440 3.06 -19.58 11.40
C ALA A 440 2.25 -18.68 10.43
N THR A 441 2.90 -17.77 9.68
CA THR A 441 2.23 -16.87 8.73
C THR A 441 2.62 -17.06 7.27
N GLN A 442 3.75 -17.72 7.00
CA GLN A 442 4.31 -17.84 5.66
C GLN A 442 4.48 -19.31 5.24
N PRO A 443 4.02 -19.70 4.03
CA PRO A 443 4.33 -21.02 3.49
C PRO A 443 5.82 -21.11 3.11
N VAL A 444 6.34 -22.33 3.01
CA VAL A 444 7.61 -22.58 2.30
C VAL A 444 7.38 -22.35 0.79
N PRO A 445 8.16 -21.50 0.10
CA PRO A 445 7.98 -21.27 -1.33
C PRO A 445 8.16 -22.54 -2.18
N GLU A 446 7.35 -22.71 -3.23
CA GLU A 446 7.33 -23.91 -4.12
C GLU A 446 8.67 -24.20 -4.82
N HIS A 447 9.41 -23.16 -5.22
CA HIS A 447 10.68 -23.29 -5.97
C HIS A 447 11.89 -23.20 -5.02
N GLY A 448 11.83 -24.02 -3.97
CA GLY A 448 12.60 -23.99 -2.72
C GLY A 448 14.09 -24.41 -2.78
N ALA A 449 14.89 -23.95 -3.75
CA ALA A 449 16.26 -24.46 -3.94
C ALA A 449 17.36 -23.71 -3.17
N ASN A 450 17.12 -22.51 -2.64
CA ASN A 450 18.20 -21.68 -2.10
C ASN A 450 18.45 -21.89 -0.59
N LYS A 451 19.65 -21.48 -0.13
CA LYS A 451 20.10 -21.65 1.28
C LYS A 451 19.08 -21.14 2.30
N ARG A 452 18.50 -19.94 2.06
CA ARG A 452 17.54 -19.30 2.99
C ARG A 452 16.26 -20.11 3.17
N GLN A 453 15.75 -20.71 2.11
CA GLN A 453 14.56 -21.57 2.18
C GLN A 453 14.84 -22.85 2.97
N LYS A 454 16.03 -23.44 2.83
CA LYS A 454 16.45 -24.60 3.64
C LYS A 454 16.57 -24.26 5.12
N GLU A 455 17.15 -23.11 5.44
CA GLU A 455 17.21 -22.58 6.81
C GLU A 455 15.81 -22.33 7.37
N TRP A 456 14.91 -21.80 6.55
CA TRP A 456 13.52 -21.60 6.93
C TRP A 456 12.80 -22.90 7.27
N THR A 457 12.92 -23.92 6.43
CA THR A 457 12.36 -25.24 6.71
C THR A 457 12.91 -25.82 8.01
N ARG A 458 14.22 -25.70 8.27
CA ARG A 458 14.83 -26.18 9.52
C ARG A 458 14.23 -25.50 10.74
N VAL A 459 14.03 -24.19 10.69
CA VAL A 459 13.39 -23.42 11.77
C VAL A 459 11.95 -23.88 12.00
N LEU A 460 11.16 -24.06 10.94
CA LEU A 460 9.79 -24.55 11.04
C LEU A 460 9.72 -25.96 11.66
N GLU A 461 10.63 -26.85 11.27
CA GLU A 461 10.70 -28.20 11.82
C GLU A 461 11.12 -28.20 13.29
N ALA A 462 12.12 -27.40 13.66
CA ALA A 462 12.58 -27.29 15.05
C ALA A 462 11.48 -26.75 15.97
N LEU A 463 10.77 -25.69 15.54
CA LEU A 463 9.63 -25.15 16.29
C LEU A 463 8.49 -26.17 16.37
N ALA A 464 8.12 -26.81 15.26
CA ALA A 464 7.03 -27.80 15.28
C ALA A 464 7.33 -28.97 16.22
N THR A 465 8.58 -29.46 16.23
CA THR A 465 9.02 -30.51 17.15
C THR A 465 8.94 -30.05 18.61
N HIS A 466 9.45 -28.85 18.93
CA HIS A 466 9.34 -28.28 20.29
C HIS A 466 7.90 -28.26 20.79
N TYR A 467 6.97 -27.71 19.99
CA TYR A 467 5.55 -27.66 20.39
C TYR A 467 4.90 -29.05 20.44
N GLU A 468 5.27 -29.99 19.57
CA GLU A 468 4.74 -31.37 19.63
C GLU A 468 5.16 -32.13 20.89
N GLU A 469 6.34 -31.83 21.44
CA GLU A 469 6.88 -32.44 22.67
C GLU A 469 6.30 -31.85 23.95
N LEU A 470 5.59 -30.71 23.88
CA LEU A 470 4.96 -30.11 25.05
C LEU A 470 3.85 -31.01 25.63
N PRO A 471 3.70 -31.07 26.96
CA PRO A 471 2.61 -31.80 27.60
C PRO A 471 1.24 -31.33 27.10
N LYS A 472 0.45 -32.28 26.61
CA LYS A 472 -0.95 -32.06 26.20
C LYS A 472 -1.88 -32.08 27.41
N GLU A 473 -1.57 -32.95 28.37
CA GLU A 473 -2.23 -32.97 29.67
C GLU A 473 -1.85 -31.71 30.47
N GLY A 474 -2.81 -31.17 31.22
CA GLY A 474 -2.62 -29.93 31.98
C GLY A 474 -2.62 -28.64 31.14
N GLY A 475 -2.86 -28.72 29.82
CA GLY A 475 -3.08 -27.54 28.97
C GLY A 475 -1.82 -26.75 28.61
N VAL A 476 -0.62 -27.28 28.88
CA VAL A 476 0.65 -26.58 28.58
C VAL A 476 0.77 -26.30 27.09
N PHE A 477 0.60 -27.31 26.23
CA PHE A 477 0.57 -27.11 24.78
C PHE A 477 -0.43 -26.00 24.38
N ALA A 478 -1.66 -26.08 24.88
CA ALA A 478 -2.74 -25.16 24.53
C ALA A 478 -2.39 -23.71 24.86
N ARG A 479 -1.86 -23.49 26.06
CA ARG A 479 -1.47 -22.16 26.53
C ARG A 479 -0.35 -21.56 25.68
N ARG A 480 0.70 -22.34 25.39
CA ARG A 480 1.85 -21.88 24.60
C ARG A 480 1.47 -21.63 23.14
N ALA A 481 0.73 -22.55 22.53
CA ALA A 481 0.23 -22.37 21.17
C ALA A 481 -0.74 -21.18 21.05
N ALA A 482 -1.60 -20.95 22.05
CA ALA A 482 -2.49 -19.79 22.09
C ALA A 482 -1.72 -18.47 22.24
N ASN A 483 -0.67 -18.42 23.06
CA ASN A 483 0.21 -17.24 23.14
C ASN A 483 0.85 -16.92 21.77
N ALA A 484 1.37 -17.94 21.07
CA ALA A 484 1.95 -17.76 19.74
C ALA A 484 0.91 -17.29 18.72
N LEU A 485 -0.27 -17.94 18.68
CA LEU A 485 -1.35 -17.60 17.77
C LEU A 485 -1.98 -16.23 18.07
N GLY A 486 -2.13 -15.86 19.34
CA GLY A 486 -2.61 -14.55 19.77
C GLY A 486 -1.68 -13.41 19.37
N ALA A 487 -0.39 -13.69 19.23
CA ALA A 487 0.61 -12.74 18.74
C ALA A 487 0.68 -12.68 17.19
N VAL A 488 -0.08 -13.47 16.43
CA VAL A 488 -0.07 -13.41 14.95
C VAL A 488 -0.72 -12.09 14.48
N PRO A 489 -0.05 -11.24 13.68
CA PRO A 489 -0.62 -9.97 13.26
C PRO A 489 -1.87 -10.14 12.39
N ALA A 490 -2.79 -9.18 12.46
CA ALA A 490 -3.89 -9.07 11.50
C ALA A 490 -3.35 -9.03 10.06
N PHE A 491 -4.08 -9.63 9.12
CA PHE A 491 -3.77 -9.64 7.68
C PHE A 491 -2.39 -10.18 7.26
N SER A 492 -1.66 -10.84 8.17
CA SER A 492 -0.35 -11.44 7.88
C SER A 492 -0.43 -12.74 7.07
N ILE A 493 -1.55 -13.45 7.13
CA ILE A 493 -1.81 -14.68 6.38
C ILE A 493 -2.60 -14.36 5.11
N TRP A 494 -1.96 -14.50 3.96
CA TRP A 494 -2.55 -14.20 2.63
C TRP A 494 -3.13 -15.44 1.94
N ASP A 495 -2.47 -16.58 2.06
CA ASP A 495 -2.85 -17.85 1.46
C ASP A 495 -2.89 -18.93 2.54
N PHE A 496 -4.05 -19.08 3.18
CA PHE A 496 -4.21 -20.01 4.30
C PHE A 496 -4.11 -21.48 3.87
N ASP A 497 -4.67 -21.84 2.72
CA ASP A 497 -4.62 -23.23 2.22
C ASP A 497 -3.18 -23.59 1.81
N GLY A 498 -2.47 -22.68 1.14
CA GLY A 498 -1.05 -22.84 0.82
C GLY A 498 -0.15 -22.85 2.05
N LEU A 499 -0.49 -22.10 3.10
CA LEU A 499 0.19 -22.13 4.40
C LEU A 499 0.04 -23.50 5.05
N LEU A 500 -1.18 -24.01 5.18
CA LEU A 500 -1.43 -25.31 5.80
C LEU A 500 -0.80 -26.46 5.01
N SER A 501 -0.78 -26.41 3.68
CA SER A 501 -0.14 -27.48 2.90
C SER A 501 1.39 -27.54 3.05
N ARG A 502 2.05 -26.41 3.31
CA ARG A 502 3.54 -26.30 3.23
C ARG A 502 4.24 -25.90 4.53
N ASN A 503 3.51 -25.63 5.60
CA ASN A 503 4.09 -25.23 6.89
C ASN A 503 3.63 -26.20 7.99
N ARG A 504 4.55 -27.05 8.48
CA ARG A 504 4.26 -28.06 9.52
C ARG A 504 3.80 -27.41 10.83
N LEU A 505 4.46 -26.34 11.27
CA LEU A 505 4.08 -25.60 12.48
C LEU A 505 2.65 -25.06 12.39
N ALA A 506 2.28 -24.45 11.24
CA ALA A 506 0.92 -23.97 11.03
C ALA A 506 -0.11 -25.13 11.06
N ARG A 507 0.18 -26.28 10.47
CA ARG A 507 -0.70 -27.47 10.57
C ARG A 507 -0.87 -27.95 12.00
N LEU A 508 0.21 -27.98 12.77
CA LEU A 508 0.17 -28.32 14.19
C LEU A 508 -0.81 -27.39 14.92
N PHE A 509 -0.67 -26.09 14.73
CA PHE A 509 -1.49 -25.09 15.41
C PHE A 509 -2.96 -25.06 14.97
N PHE A 510 -3.27 -25.25 13.67
CA PHE A 510 -4.61 -25.01 13.11
C PHE A 510 -5.45 -26.26 12.79
N GLN A 511 -4.84 -27.44 12.72
CA GLN A 511 -5.53 -28.68 12.29
C GLN A 511 -5.33 -29.88 13.22
N ARG A 512 -4.14 -30.06 13.81
CA ARG A 512 -3.79 -31.30 14.54
C ARG A 512 -4.02 -31.24 16.04
N SER A 513 -4.36 -30.08 16.59
CA SER A 513 -4.38 -29.83 18.03
C SER A 513 -5.73 -29.35 18.57
N ASP A 514 -6.80 -29.51 17.80
CA ASP A 514 -8.11 -28.94 18.13
C ASP A 514 -8.63 -29.39 19.51
N ASP A 515 -8.45 -30.66 19.88
CA ASP A 515 -8.90 -31.18 21.18
C ASP A 515 -8.05 -30.68 22.35
N PHE A 516 -6.78 -30.31 22.10
CA PHE A 516 -5.88 -29.84 23.14
C PHE A 516 -6.21 -28.41 23.58
N TYR A 517 -6.68 -27.54 22.68
CA TYR A 517 -7.03 -26.16 23.08
C TYR A 517 -8.18 -26.10 24.07
N LEU A 518 -9.15 -27.00 23.95
CA LEU A 518 -10.25 -27.08 24.91
C LEU A 518 -9.71 -27.39 26.33
N ALA A 519 -8.49 -27.95 26.46
CA ALA A 519 -7.82 -28.24 27.73
C ALA A 519 -7.59 -27.01 28.64
N ASP A 520 -7.53 -25.80 28.07
CA ASP A 520 -7.29 -24.56 28.80
C ASP A 520 -8.35 -23.49 28.43
N PRO A 521 -9.24 -23.09 29.36
CA PRO A 521 -10.23 -22.04 29.12
C PRO A 521 -9.62 -20.71 28.68
N LEU A 522 -8.45 -20.33 29.21
CA LEU A 522 -7.81 -19.07 28.88
C LEU A 522 -7.25 -19.08 27.45
N ALA A 523 -6.67 -20.21 27.01
CA ALA A 523 -6.24 -20.38 25.63
C ALA A 523 -7.38 -20.12 24.63
N VAL A 524 -8.58 -20.66 24.88
CA VAL A 524 -9.73 -20.44 23.98
C VAL A 524 -10.15 -18.97 23.94
N ARG A 525 -10.13 -18.28 25.08
CA ARG A 525 -10.44 -16.85 25.13
C ARG A 525 -9.42 -16.03 24.34
N ASP A 526 -8.13 -16.30 24.49
CA ASP A 526 -7.06 -15.61 23.75
C ASP A 526 -7.20 -15.82 22.24
N LEU A 527 -7.59 -17.02 21.79
CA LEU A 527 -7.84 -17.28 20.37
C LEU A 527 -9.04 -16.48 19.82
N LEU A 528 -10.08 -16.22 20.64
CA LEU A 528 -11.22 -15.38 20.26
C LEU A 528 -10.83 -13.90 20.17
N GLU A 529 -9.95 -13.43 21.05
CA GLU A 529 -9.47 -12.04 21.13
C GLU A 529 -8.31 -11.76 20.15
N ALA A 530 -7.72 -12.80 19.55
CA ALA A 530 -6.60 -12.69 18.63
C ALA A 530 -6.90 -11.74 17.45
N PRO A 531 -5.94 -10.92 17.00
CA PRO A 531 -6.16 -9.95 15.91
C PRO A 531 -6.26 -10.61 14.52
N GLN A 532 -5.77 -11.85 14.37
CA GLN A 532 -5.81 -12.59 13.11
C GLN A 532 -7.12 -13.39 12.95
N ILE A 533 -7.85 -13.18 11.85
CA ILE A 533 -9.16 -13.78 11.59
C ILE A 533 -9.12 -15.31 11.50
N HIS A 534 -8.02 -15.89 11.02
CA HIS A 534 -7.85 -17.34 10.92
C HIS A 534 -7.73 -17.99 12.31
N VAL A 535 -7.19 -17.27 13.29
CA VAL A 535 -7.07 -17.71 14.69
C VAL A 535 -8.45 -17.66 15.37
N GLN A 536 -9.20 -16.59 15.17
CA GLN A 536 -10.59 -16.51 15.64
C GLN A 536 -11.46 -17.61 15.01
N ALA A 537 -11.26 -17.89 13.72
CA ALA A 537 -11.97 -18.97 13.03
C ALA A 537 -11.64 -20.36 13.61
N LEU A 538 -10.42 -20.59 14.08
CA LEU A 538 -10.09 -21.78 14.86
C LEU A 538 -10.92 -21.83 16.14
N ALA A 539 -10.92 -20.77 16.95
CA ALA A 539 -11.70 -20.71 18.20
C ALA A 539 -13.20 -20.98 17.98
N PHE A 540 -13.81 -20.37 16.96
CA PHE A 540 -15.21 -20.61 16.63
C PHE A 540 -15.48 -22.08 16.24
N ARG A 541 -14.58 -22.70 15.47
CA ARG A 541 -14.70 -24.13 15.15
C ARG A 541 -14.60 -25.00 16.40
N LEU A 542 -13.67 -24.69 17.31
CA LEU A 542 -13.48 -25.42 18.57
C LEU A 542 -14.74 -25.36 19.46
N LEU A 543 -15.27 -24.15 19.63
CA LEU A 543 -16.46 -23.91 20.45
C LEU A 543 -17.74 -24.44 19.82
N GLY A 544 -17.80 -24.61 18.50
CA GLY A 544 -18.92 -25.21 17.79
C GLY A 544 -18.96 -26.74 17.79
N ARG A 545 -18.00 -27.42 18.43
CA ARG A 545 -17.95 -28.89 18.46
C ARG A 545 -18.97 -29.44 19.45
N ASP A 546 -19.55 -30.57 19.08
CA ASP A 546 -20.46 -31.32 19.95
C ASP A 546 -19.66 -32.03 21.07
N SER A 547 -19.37 -31.29 22.14
CA SER A 547 -18.75 -31.81 23.35
C SER A 547 -19.14 -30.96 24.55
N ALA A 548 -19.33 -31.59 25.71
CA ALA A 548 -19.69 -30.89 26.95
C ALA A 548 -18.69 -29.79 27.29
N ARG A 549 -17.40 -30.03 27.03
CA ARG A 549 -16.32 -29.07 27.28
C ARG A 549 -16.39 -27.86 26.36
N ALA A 550 -16.58 -28.06 25.05
CA ALA A 550 -16.74 -26.95 24.11
C ALA A 550 -17.98 -26.12 24.42
N SER A 551 -19.09 -26.77 24.80
CA SER A 551 -20.33 -26.11 25.19
C SER A 551 -20.15 -25.22 26.44
N ALA A 552 -19.53 -25.76 27.50
CA ALA A 552 -19.22 -24.98 28.70
C ALA A 552 -18.33 -23.76 28.40
N LEU A 553 -17.32 -23.92 27.54
CA LEU A 553 -16.44 -22.82 27.14
C LEU A 553 -17.14 -21.81 26.20
N ALA A 554 -18.09 -22.25 25.38
CA ALA A 554 -18.88 -21.37 24.53
C ALA A 554 -19.81 -20.48 25.38
N ILE A 555 -20.40 -21.04 26.45
CA ILE A 555 -21.17 -20.29 27.44
C ILE A 555 -20.28 -19.29 28.18
N LEU A 556 -19.08 -19.72 28.61
CA LEU A 556 -18.14 -18.85 29.35
C LEU A 556 -17.67 -17.63 28.54
N ASN A 557 -17.61 -17.75 27.20
CA ASN A 557 -17.17 -16.68 26.29
C ASN A 557 -18.32 -16.04 25.51
N LEU A 558 -19.54 -16.08 26.06
CA LEU A 558 -20.73 -15.53 25.43
C LEU A 558 -20.60 -14.05 25.06
N ASP A 559 -19.89 -13.27 25.88
CA ASP A 559 -19.60 -11.85 25.69
C ASP A 559 -18.93 -11.57 24.34
N LEU A 560 -17.94 -12.39 23.98
CA LEU A 560 -17.21 -12.29 22.71
C LEU A 560 -18.00 -12.91 21.55
N LEU A 561 -18.70 -14.02 21.79
CA LEU A 561 -19.48 -14.71 20.75
C LEU A 561 -20.68 -13.89 20.28
N GLN A 562 -21.44 -13.26 21.18
CA GLN A 562 -22.63 -12.48 20.80
C GLN A 562 -22.28 -11.31 19.88
N ALA A 563 -21.11 -10.69 20.07
CA ALA A 563 -20.65 -9.58 19.24
C ALA A 563 -20.44 -9.99 17.76
N THR A 564 -20.24 -11.29 17.49
CA THR A 564 -20.06 -11.80 16.12
C THR A 564 -21.32 -11.70 15.26
N LEU A 565 -22.51 -11.63 15.87
CA LEU A 565 -23.78 -11.44 15.15
C LEU A 565 -23.80 -10.10 14.41
N LEU A 566 -23.35 -9.03 15.06
CA LEU A 566 -23.54 -7.67 14.56
C LEU A 566 -22.27 -7.06 13.92
N ARG A 567 -21.07 -7.53 14.28
CA ARG A 567 -19.83 -6.99 13.71
C ARG A 567 -19.57 -7.48 12.27
N PRO A 568 -18.80 -6.74 11.43
CA PRO A 568 -18.38 -7.19 10.11
C PRO A 568 -17.52 -8.47 10.19
N LEU A 569 -17.89 -9.51 9.44
CA LEU A 569 -17.16 -10.78 9.36
C LEU A 569 -17.28 -11.38 7.96
N HIS A 570 -16.24 -12.11 7.55
CA HIS A 570 -16.32 -12.93 6.35
C HIS A 570 -17.33 -14.07 6.51
N ARG A 571 -18.07 -14.41 5.44
CA ARG A 571 -19.17 -15.39 5.47
C ARG A 571 -18.76 -16.72 6.10
N ARG A 572 -17.61 -17.28 5.71
CA ARG A 572 -17.12 -18.57 6.26
C ARG A 572 -16.86 -18.51 7.77
N THR A 573 -16.22 -17.43 8.25
CA THR A 573 -15.94 -17.23 9.67
C THR A 573 -17.23 -17.06 10.47
N ARG A 574 -18.21 -16.35 9.92
CA ARG A 574 -19.53 -16.17 10.55
C ARG A 574 -20.29 -17.48 10.70
N LEU A 575 -20.21 -18.38 9.71
CA LEU A 575 -20.82 -19.72 9.84
C LEU A 575 -20.19 -20.53 10.97
N ALA A 576 -18.87 -20.46 11.15
CA ALA A 576 -18.22 -21.09 12.30
C ALA A 576 -18.69 -20.47 13.63
N ALA A 577 -18.81 -19.13 13.69
CA ALA A 577 -19.31 -18.43 14.87
C ALA A 577 -20.77 -18.82 15.20
N PHE A 578 -21.62 -19.02 14.19
CA PHE A 578 -22.98 -19.54 14.39
C PHE A 578 -22.98 -20.94 15.00
N GLY A 579 -22.03 -21.80 14.63
CA GLY A 579 -21.84 -23.10 15.29
C GLY A 579 -21.52 -22.96 16.78
N ALA A 580 -20.60 -22.07 17.14
CA ALA A 580 -20.28 -21.78 18.55
C ALA A 580 -21.48 -21.21 19.33
N LEU A 581 -22.22 -20.26 18.73
CA LEU A 581 -23.44 -19.70 19.30
C LEU A 581 -24.53 -20.75 19.49
N ALA A 582 -24.71 -21.66 18.52
CA ALA A 582 -25.63 -22.78 18.63
C ALA A 582 -25.26 -23.66 19.81
N ASN A 583 -23.97 -24.01 19.94
CA ASN A 583 -23.50 -24.87 21.02
C ASN A 583 -23.74 -24.24 22.40
N ALA A 584 -23.54 -22.93 22.54
CA ALA A 584 -23.83 -22.21 23.78
C ALA A 584 -25.35 -22.14 24.07
N ALA A 585 -26.16 -21.77 23.07
CA ALA A 585 -27.59 -21.54 23.24
C ALA A 585 -28.39 -22.83 23.47
N LEU A 586 -28.04 -23.93 22.81
CA LEU A 586 -28.80 -25.19 22.90
C LEU A 586 -28.59 -25.93 24.23
N ASN A 587 -27.51 -25.61 24.94
CA ASN A 587 -27.10 -26.27 26.18
C ASN A 587 -27.34 -25.43 27.45
N HIS A 588 -27.80 -24.18 27.33
CA HIS A 588 -28.06 -23.30 28.47
C HIS A 588 -29.17 -22.28 28.18
N GLU A 589 -30.29 -22.35 28.90
CA GLU A 589 -31.49 -21.54 28.64
C GLU A 589 -31.23 -20.03 28.81
N ASP A 590 -30.53 -19.62 29.87
CA ASP A 590 -30.23 -18.19 30.08
C ASP A 590 -29.36 -17.62 28.95
N THR A 591 -28.46 -18.44 28.41
CA THR A 591 -27.64 -18.07 27.25
C THR A 591 -28.49 -17.89 26.00
N ALA A 592 -29.46 -18.79 25.77
CA ALA A 592 -30.43 -18.63 24.69
C ALA A 592 -31.24 -17.33 24.86
N ARG A 593 -31.70 -17.02 26.09
CA ARG A 593 -32.45 -15.80 26.39
C ARG A 593 -31.67 -14.53 26.07
N VAL A 594 -30.35 -14.51 26.32
CA VAL A 594 -29.46 -13.39 25.98
C VAL A 594 -29.24 -13.27 24.47
N LEU A 595 -29.08 -14.38 23.75
CA LEU A 595 -28.74 -14.37 22.32
C LEU A 595 -29.93 -14.07 21.41
N LEU A 596 -31.14 -14.53 21.75
CA LEU A 596 -32.32 -14.40 20.89
C LEU A 596 -32.62 -12.96 20.44
N PRO A 597 -32.61 -11.93 21.31
CA PRO A 597 -32.77 -10.54 20.88
C PRO A 597 -31.72 -10.11 19.83
N ARG A 598 -30.45 -10.49 20.02
CA ARG A 598 -29.36 -10.16 19.08
C ARG A 598 -29.48 -10.89 17.75
N MET A 599 -29.94 -12.15 17.78
CA MET A 599 -30.25 -12.90 16.56
C MET A 599 -31.36 -12.22 15.76
N ARG A 600 -32.40 -11.73 16.44
CA ARG A 600 -33.50 -10.96 15.81
C ARG A 600 -33.01 -9.63 15.23
N GLU A 601 -32.20 -8.87 15.97
CA GLU A 601 -31.58 -7.62 15.50
C GLU A 601 -30.74 -7.83 14.24
N ALA A 602 -30.02 -8.95 14.14
CA ALA A 602 -29.15 -9.23 13.00
C ALA A 602 -29.89 -9.40 11.67
N PHE A 603 -31.22 -9.61 11.66
CA PHE A 603 -32.02 -9.61 10.43
C PHE A 603 -32.12 -8.24 9.76
N ALA A 604 -31.88 -7.15 10.50
CA ALA A 604 -31.82 -5.80 9.95
C ALA A 604 -30.56 -5.55 9.10
N LEU A 605 -29.55 -6.43 9.19
CA LEU A 605 -28.33 -6.31 8.40
C LEU A 605 -28.57 -6.64 6.92
N PRO A 606 -27.82 -6.03 5.98
CA PRO A 606 -27.96 -6.29 4.55
C PRO A 606 -27.65 -7.75 4.19
N ASP A 607 -28.40 -8.33 3.23
CA ASP A 607 -28.22 -9.71 2.76
C ASP A 607 -26.85 -9.94 2.11
N LYS A 608 -26.25 -8.88 1.58
CA LYS A 608 -24.96 -8.94 0.87
C LYS A 608 -23.85 -9.38 1.84
N ARG A 609 -23.40 -10.63 1.70
CA ARG A 609 -22.36 -11.31 2.50
C ARG A 609 -22.80 -11.75 3.91
N TYR A 610 -24.08 -11.56 4.28
CA TYR A 610 -24.64 -12.06 5.54
C TYR A 610 -25.45 -13.35 5.26
N PRO A 611 -25.12 -14.50 5.87
CA PRO A 611 -25.83 -15.76 5.66
C PRO A 611 -27.12 -15.80 6.49
N LYS A 612 -28.18 -15.11 6.01
CA LYS A 612 -29.46 -15.04 6.73
C LYS A 612 -30.14 -16.40 6.85
N GLU A 613 -29.95 -17.29 5.89
CA GLU A 613 -30.50 -18.65 5.92
C GLU A 613 -29.97 -19.44 7.12
N ALA A 614 -28.67 -19.35 7.38
CA ALA A 614 -28.05 -19.98 8.53
C ALA A 614 -28.44 -19.31 9.86
N LEU A 615 -28.74 -18.00 9.85
CA LEU A 615 -29.27 -17.28 11.01
C LEU A 615 -30.70 -17.74 11.33
N VAL A 616 -31.55 -17.93 10.31
CA VAL A 616 -32.90 -18.51 10.47
C VAL A 616 -32.81 -19.92 11.04
N GLU A 617 -31.92 -20.76 10.52
CA GLU A 617 -31.71 -22.11 11.02
C GLU A 617 -31.29 -22.12 12.50
N LEU A 618 -30.34 -21.24 12.87
CA LEU A 618 -29.88 -21.07 14.25
C LEU A 618 -31.06 -20.65 15.16
N LEU A 619 -31.82 -19.63 14.77
CA LEU A 619 -32.96 -19.14 15.53
C LEU A 619 -34.02 -20.26 15.71
N ALA A 620 -34.34 -20.98 14.64
CA ALA A 620 -35.31 -22.07 14.67
C ALA A 620 -34.88 -23.21 15.61
N LYS A 621 -33.59 -23.59 15.59
CA LYS A 621 -33.04 -24.61 16.50
C LYS A 621 -33.19 -24.19 17.96
N VAL A 622 -32.82 -22.96 18.29
CA VAL A 622 -32.92 -22.42 19.66
C VAL A 622 -34.37 -22.38 20.14
N LEU A 623 -35.30 -21.86 19.32
CA LEU A 623 -36.73 -21.78 19.67
C LEU A 623 -37.44 -23.14 19.68
N THR A 624 -36.88 -24.15 19.02
CA THR A 624 -37.37 -25.54 19.11
C THR A 624 -36.94 -26.17 20.42
N ARG A 625 -35.69 -25.91 20.84
CA ARG A 625 -35.14 -26.41 22.10
C ARG A 625 -35.79 -25.75 23.32
N TRP A 626 -36.10 -24.45 23.23
CA TRP A 626 -36.62 -23.60 24.29
C TRP A 626 -37.95 -22.93 23.87
N PRO A 627 -39.07 -23.68 23.76
CA PRO A 627 -40.34 -23.14 23.27
C PRO A 627 -40.90 -21.95 24.05
N GLU A 628 -40.58 -21.86 25.34
CA GLU A 628 -40.96 -20.78 26.26
C GLU A 628 -40.35 -19.42 25.90
N LEU A 629 -39.28 -19.39 25.09
CA LEU A 629 -38.62 -18.15 24.65
C LEU A 629 -39.17 -17.57 23.35
N ARG A 630 -40.21 -18.20 22.76
CA ARG A 630 -40.86 -17.76 21.52
C ARG A 630 -41.62 -16.45 21.72
N GLY A 631 -41.45 -15.52 20.79
CA GLY A 631 -42.29 -14.33 20.69
C GLY A 631 -43.69 -14.65 20.14
N PRO A 632 -44.66 -13.72 20.24
CA PRO A 632 -46.03 -13.93 19.77
C PRO A 632 -46.16 -14.34 18.30
N SER A 633 -45.25 -13.87 17.44
CA SER A 633 -45.20 -14.20 16.01
C SER A 633 -44.44 -15.49 15.68
N GLU A 634 -43.81 -16.12 16.68
CA GLU A 634 -42.95 -17.31 16.53
C GLU A 634 -43.63 -18.58 17.09
N VAL A 635 -44.85 -18.46 17.63
CA VAL A 635 -45.67 -19.60 18.07
C VAL A 635 -46.32 -20.25 16.84
N PRO A 636 -46.12 -21.55 16.61
CA PRO A 636 -46.78 -22.26 15.51
C PRO A 636 -48.30 -22.17 15.66
N ARG A 637 -49.00 -21.68 14.62
CA ARG A 637 -50.46 -21.76 14.57
C ARG A 637 -50.87 -23.19 14.24
N VAL A 638 -51.27 -23.94 15.27
CA VAL A 638 -51.83 -25.29 15.09
C VAL A 638 -53.26 -25.15 14.60
N PHE A 639 -53.49 -25.38 13.31
CA PHE A 639 -54.85 -25.53 12.78
C PHE A 639 -55.29 -26.98 13.01
N SER A 640 -55.99 -27.25 14.11
CA SER A 640 -56.69 -28.53 14.26
C SER A 640 -57.89 -28.55 13.31
N ALA A 641 -57.92 -29.49 12.36
CA ALA A 641 -59.14 -29.76 11.61
C ALA A 641 -60.23 -30.22 12.59
N THR A 642 -61.26 -29.42 12.76
CA THR A 642 -62.48 -29.82 13.49
C THR A 642 -63.07 -31.03 12.79
N THR A 643 -62.91 -32.21 13.37
CA THR A 643 -63.73 -33.37 13.06
C THR A 643 -65.17 -32.98 13.35
N LYS A 644 -66.02 -32.93 12.30
CA LYS A 644 -67.47 -32.83 12.47
C LYS A 644 -67.93 -34.03 13.30
N GLU A 645 -68.23 -33.80 14.57
CA GLU A 645 -69.09 -34.70 15.33
C GLU A 645 -70.46 -34.71 14.64
N ALA A 646 -70.91 -35.90 14.28
CA ALA A 646 -72.28 -36.17 13.91
C ALA A 646 -73.16 -35.95 15.14
N ALA A 647 -74.13 -35.06 15.02
CA ALA A 647 -75.27 -35.01 15.94
C ALA A 647 -76.37 -35.96 15.41
N PRO A 648 -77.16 -36.57 16.30
CA PRO A 648 -78.00 -37.75 16.02
C PRO A 648 -79.10 -37.55 14.97
#